data_AF-A0A6A6AKA6-F1
#
_entry.id   AF-A0A6A6AKA6-F1
#
_cell.length_a   1.000
_cell.length_b   1.000
_cell.length_c   1.000
_cell.angle_alpha   90.00
_cell.angle_beta   90.00
_cell.angle_gamma   90.00
#
_symmetry.space_group_name_H-M   'P 1'
#
loop_
_entity.id
_entity.type
_entity.pdbx_description
1 polymer ?
#
loop_
_entity_poly.entity_id
_entity_poly.type
_entity_poly.pdbx_seq_one_letter_code
_entity_poly.pdbx_strand_id
1 'polypeptide(L)'
;MVLELHVWGPAFGLPSIDAECVGTIAYCQRAIPKGEWSLVAGHDTSIGFTESLPILYDDGVATATGFEDIVAYLRNYPAATNDLDARLTTQQQTDRTAFITFLQSTATPLLDLLLYVSAENYNTATSAAYTAILPWYANYTVPPKRRNLARTRTAHLGLDSLDVDTTAEGGYAPGRGTASAEFEAAKRAAGLPTDSKPSTLSMGRGRGIGGFLGAPIHAARIRLDALSNELLEPLSELLGENGYLLGGNQPSSLDCLAFGYLSLMFYPAMPQAWLKETIETKHPRIAAYIRKLRQKLFCAEEIKADDVWSISTRAIDTDSQVRITQKDMFLPWRSRLQPFSSHALAGVREFFGSLPWVSSVLRRDVVLPSGSLTDLRHVRSALPPPLFVNTLFMRQSRAPTASQIQNPPPPSSSTKSGRFFGKANIGHTFRHKAAGAMGPDLAKKLSSLVKMEKNVMRSMELVSRERMEVAQQLSIWGEACDDDVSDVTDKLGVLIYEIGELEDQFVDRYDQYRVTIKSIRNIEASVQPSRDRKQKITDQIAQLKYKEPNSPKIVVLEQELVRAEAESLVAEAQLSNITREKLKAAFTYQFDAMREHSEKLAIIAGYGKHLLELVDDTPVTPGETRQAYDGYETSKAIIQDCEDALTNWVTQNASVSSKLSQRSRTLSQRRRNRVQGEGIDLSGQDQDLDNRESGLWIPATQHQGNGYDDEDDIHSTITSEHRGREDERALA
;
A
#
# COMPACT_ATOMS: atom_id res chain seq x y z
N MET A 1 -26.41 -24.20 35.49
CA MET A 1 -25.64 -25.07 34.59
C MET A 1 -26.31 -25.10 33.23
N VAL A 2 -26.07 -24.06 32.44
CA VAL A 2 -26.30 -24.09 30.98
C VAL A 2 -24.98 -23.68 30.36
N LEU A 3 -24.37 -24.58 29.59
CA LEU A 3 -23.11 -24.30 28.92
C LEU A 3 -23.36 -23.28 27.79
N GLU A 4 -22.62 -22.17 27.77
CA GLU A 4 -22.74 -21.15 26.72
C GLU A 4 -21.50 -21.16 25.83
N LEU A 5 -21.68 -21.53 24.56
CA LEU A 5 -20.60 -21.53 23.58
C LEU A 5 -20.60 -20.22 22.80
N HIS A 6 -19.54 -19.44 22.93
CA HIS A 6 -19.32 -18.20 22.18
C HIS A 6 -18.55 -18.48 20.90
N VAL A 7 -19.12 -18.10 19.76
CA VAL A 7 -18.58 -18.35 18.40
C VAL A 7 -18.71 -17.13 17.50
N TRP A 8 -17.96 -17.09 16.41
CA TRP A 8 -18.25 -16.13 15.33
C TRP A 8 -19.62 -16.44 14.70
N GLY A 9 -20.31 -15.39 14.22
CA GLY A 9 -21.62 -15.52 13.58
C GLY A 9 -21.62 -16.39 12.31
N PRO A 10 -22.80 -16.87 11.89
CA PRO A 10 -22.97 -17.78 10.75
C PRO A 10 -22.65 -17.10 9.42
N ALA A 11 -22.03 -17.84 8.51
CA ALA A 11 -21.65 -17.38 7.18
C ALA A 11 -21.67 -18.55 6.19
N PHE A 12 -21.89 -18.27 4.90
CA PHE A 12 -21.83 -19.26 3.82
C PHE A 12 -22.75 -20.49 4.01
N GLY A 13 -23.87 -20.34 4.72
CA GLY A 13 -24.78 -21.44 5.08
C GLY A 13 -24.29 -22.35 6.20
N LEU A 14 -23.15 -22.03 6.82
CA LEU A 14 -22.51 -22.72 7.94
C LEU A 14 -22.76 -21.96 9.26
N PRO A 15 -22.71 -22.65 10.42
CA PRO A 15 -23.02 -22.03 11.71
C PRO A 15 -22.00 -20.99 12.18
N SER A 16 -20.82 -20.90 11.54
CA SER A 16 -19.78 -19.92 11.83
C SER A 16 -18.88 -19.66 10.62
N ILE A 17 -18.27 -18.46 10.54
CA ILE A 17 -17.26 -18.11 9.53
C ILE A 17 -15.86 -18.70 9.81
N ASP A 18 -15.67 -19.31 10.97
CA ASP A 18 -14.36 -19.73 11.50
C ASP A 18 -14.32 -21.25 11.76
N ALA A 19 -13.24 -21.91 11.34
CA ALA A 19 -13.17 -23.38 11.24
C ALA A 19 -13.27 -24.09 12.60
N GLU A 20 -12.54 -23.57 13.60
CA GLU A 20 -12.57 -24.16 14.95
C GLU A 20 -13.94 -23.95 15.62
N CYS A 21 -14.59 -22.81 15.34
CA CYS A 21 -15.96 -22.57 15.78
C CYS A 21 -16.94 -23.58 15.18
N VAL A 22 -16.90 -23.83 13.86
CA VAL A 22 -17.75 -24.86 13.22
C VAL A 22 -17.47 -26.25 13.80
N GLY A 23 -16.19 -26.60 14.01
CA GLY A 23 -15.79 -27.89 14.59
C GLY A 23 -16.28 -28.07 16.03
N THR A 24 -16.19 -27.02 16.86
CA THR A 24 -16.68 -27.06 18.25
C THR A 24 -18.19 -27.18 18.33
N ILE A 25 -18.93 -26.47 17.46
CA ILE A 25 -20.39 -26.61 17.36
C ILE A 25 -20.78 -28.04 16.96
N ALA A 26 -20.08 -28.64 16.00
CA ALA A 26 -20.29 -30.02 15.58
C ALA A 26 -19.99 -31.04 16.71
N TYR A 27 -19.00 -30.76 17.56
CA TYR A 27 -18.70 -31.56 18.74
C TYR A 27 -19.79 -31.42 19.82
N CYS A 28 -20.13 -30.20 20.23
CA CYS A 28 -21.16 -29.94 21.25
C CYS A 28 -22.52 -30.53 20.89
N GLN A 29 -22.95 -30.41 19.63
CA GLN A 29 -24.21 -30.99 19.13
C GLN A 29 -24.25 -32.54 19.19
N ARG A 30 -23.11 -33.21 19.38
CA ARG A 30 -23.02 -34.69 19.49
C ARG A 30 -22.68 -35.16 20.92
N ALA A 31 -21.89 -34.39 21.66
CA ALA A 31 -21.43 -34.73 23.01
C ALA A 31 -22.44 -34.32 24.11
N ILE A 32 -23.22 -33.26 23.87
CA ILE A 32 -24.13 -32.67 24.86
C ILE A 32 -25.60 -32.86 24.40
N PRO A 33 -26.51 -33.32 25.28
CA PRO A 33 -27.95 -33.37 25.01
C PRO A 33 -28.56 -32.02 24.60
N LYS A 34 -29.62 -32.08 23.78
CA LYS A 34 -30.38 -30.87 23.40
C LYS A 34 -31.05 -30.26 24.63
N GLY A 35 -30.69 -29.02 24.96
CA GLY A 35 -31.28 -28.23 26.06
C GLY A 35 -30.32 -27.91 27.20
N GLU A 36 -29.17 -28.57 27.30
CA GLU A 36 -28.17 -28.34 28.36
C GLU A 36 -27.07 -27.34 27.95
N TRP A 37 -27.06 -26.94 26.67
CA TRP A 37 -26.15 -25.94 26.13
C TRP A 37 -26.87 -24.94 25.21
N SER A 38 -26.25 -23.78 25.03
CA SER A 38 -26.71 -22.71 24.15
C SER A 38 -25.57 -22.08 23.35
N LEU A 39 -25.91 -21.53 22.18
CA LEU A 39 -24.96 -20.96 21.22
C LEU A 39 -25.17 -19.44 21.13
N VAL A 40 -24.09 -18.68 21.31
CA VAL A 40 -24.11 -17.21 21.29
C VAL A 40 -23.15 -16.71 20.21
N ALA A 41 -23.69 -16.00 19.22
CA ALA A 41 -22.87 -15.28 18.24
C ALA A 41 -22.20 -14.07 18.90
N GLY A 42 -20.90 -13.90 18.65
CA GLY A 42 -20.11 -12.77 19.15
C GLY A 42 -18.86 -12.50 18.33
N HIS A 43 -18.28 -11.32 18.55
CA HIS A 43 -17.04 -10.87 17.91
C HIS A 43 -15.97 -10.37 18.89
N ASP A 44 -16.31 -10.30 20.17
CA ASP A 44 -15.40 -9.86 21.24
C ASP A 44 -14.45 -11.01 21.61
N THR A 45 -13.18 -10.85 21.22
CA THR A 45 -12.08 -11.79 21.51
C THR A 45 -11.32 -11.43 22.80
N SER A 46 -11.70 -10.35 23.49
CA SER A 46 -10.97 -9.85 24.67
C SER A 46 -11.33 -10.53 26.00
N ILE A 47 -12.27 -11.47 25.97
CA ILE A 47 -12.80 -12.19 27.14
C ILE A 47 -12.13 -13.56 27.35
N GLY A 48 -11.31 -14.03 26.39
CA GLY A 48 -10.56 -15.28 26.47
C GLY A 48 -9.12 -15.11 26.96
N PHE A 49 -8.47 -16.21 27.36
CA PHE A 49 -7.03 -16.24 27.64
C PHE A 49 -6.20 -16.12 26.34
N THR A 50 -6.67 -16.73 25.26
CA THR A 50 -6.23 -16.46 23.89
C THR A 50 -7.16 -15.41 23.26
N GLU A 51 -6.64 -14.51 22.40
CA GLU A 51 -7.46 -13.54 21.63
C GLU A 51 -8.24 -14.24 20.47
N SER A 52 -8.82 -15.41 20.72
CA SER A 52 -9.52 -16.24 19.74
C SER A 52 -10.86 -16.77 20.27
N LEU A 53 -11.83 -16.89 19.37
CA LEU A 53 -13.02 -17.72 19.53
C LEU A 53 -12.72 -19.07 18.84
N PRO A 54 -13.28 -20.21 19.29
CA PRO A 54 -14.40 -20.36 20.23
C PRO A 54 -14.01 -20.28 21.71
N ILE A 55 -14.97 -19.90 22.56
CA ILE A 55 -14.82 -19.87 24.03
C ILE A 55 -16.04 -20.55 24.66
N LEU A 56 -15.82 -21.44 25.63
CA LEU A 56 -16.87 -22.07 26.44
C LEU A 56 -17.03 -21.34 27.78
N TYR A 57 -18.27 -21.09 28.17
CA TYR A 57 -18.64 -20.58 29.49
C TYR A 57 -19.45 -21.63 30.25
N ASP A 58 -19.09 -21.83 31.51
CA ASP A 58 -19.86 -22.62 32.47
C ASP A 58 -20.38 -21.69 33.57
N ASP A 59 -21.71 -21.61 33.70
CA ASP A 59 -22.44 -20.67 34.58
C ASP A 59 -21.87 -19.23 34.62
N GLY A 60 -21.46 -18.73 33.43
CA GLY A 60 -20.98 -17.36 33.22
C GLY A 60 -19.48 -17.14 33.40
N VAL A 61 -18.71 -18.17 33.74
CA VAL A 61 -17.23 -18.13 33.82
C VAL A 61 -16.63 -18.71 32.54
N ALA A 62 -15.71 -17.99 31.89
CA ALA A 62 -14.96 -18.52 30.74
C ALA A 62 -13.99 -19.62 31.21
N THR A 63 -14.26 -20.88 30.85
CA THR A 63 -13.51 -22.05 31.36
C THR A 63 -12.50 -22.62 30.38
N ALA A 64 -12.78 -22.56 29.08
CA ALA A 64 -11.90 -23.12 28.03
C ALA A 64 -11.95 -22.29 26.73
N THR A 65 -10.83 -22.23 26.01
CA THR A 65 -10.64 -21.40 24.81
C THR A 65 -9.98 -22.21 23.69
N GLY A 66 -10.54 -22.20 22.48
CA GLY A 66 -10.07 -23.04 21.37
C GLY A 66 -10.60 -24.48 21.40
N PHE A 67 -10.51 -25.19 20.27
CA PHE A 67 -11.16 -26.50 20.10
C PHE A 67 -10.64 -27.57 21.09
N GLU A 68 -9.32 -27.72 21.23
CA GLU A 68 -8.74 -28.79 22.05
C GLU A 68 -9.08 -28.67 23.54
N ASP A 69 -8.92 -27.47 24.11
CA ASP A 69 -9.23 -27.19 25.53
C ASP A 69 -10.71 -27.38 25.82
N ILE A 70 -11.60 -26.96 24.91
CA ILE A 70 -13.04 -27.15 25.06
C ILE A 70 -13.41 -28.64 25.01
N VAL A 71 -12.81 -29.42 24.10
CA VAL A 71 -13.01 -30.88 24.05
C VAL A 71 -12.48 -31.54 25.33
N ALA A 72 -11.29 -31.15 25.80
CA ALA A 72 -10.69 -31.69 27.03
C ALA A 72 -11.51 -31.36 28.28
N TYR A 73 -12.07 -30.15 28.37
CA TYR A 73 -12.99 -29.75 29.44
C TYR A 73 -14.28 -30.58 29.38
N LEU A 74 -14.92 -30.66 28.21
CA LEU A 74 -16.20 -31.36 28.04
C LEU A 74 -16.10 -32.87 28.30
N ARG A 75 -14.97 -33.54 28.00
CA ARG A 75 -14.79 -34.97 28.36
C ARG A 75 -14.84 -35.22 29.87
N ASN A 76 -14.45 -34.22 30.68
CA ASN A 76 -14.46 -34.31 32.15
C ASN A 76 -15.74 -33.74 32.77
N TYR A 77 -16.69 -33.24 31.95
CA TYR A 77 -17.89 -32.55 32.43
C TYR A 77 -19.05 -33.52 32.65
N PRO A 78 -19.72 -33.51 33.82
CA PRO A 78 -20.69 -34.56 34.18
C PRO A 78 -21.98 -34.58 33.34
N ALA A 79 -22.29 -33.51 32.60
CA ALA A 79 -23.44 -33.49 31.68
C ALA A 79 -23.11 -34.04 30.27
N ALA A 80 -21.82 -34.16 29.91
CA ALA A 80 -21.43 -34.68 28.59
C ALA A 80 -21.65 -36.20 28.54
N THR A 81 -22.85 -36.61 28.11
CA THR A 81 -23.30 -38.01 28.19
C THR A 81 -22.58 -38.95 27.22
N ASN A 82 -21.86 -38.40 26.24
CA ASN A 82 -21.27 -39.17 25.14
C ASN A 82 -19.92 -38.59 24.69
N ASP A 83 -18.83 -39.02 25.33
CA ASP A 83 -17.47 -38.78 24.80
C ASP A 83 -17.29 -39.56 23.48
N LEU A 84 -16.98 -38.81 22.42
CA LEU A 84 -16.80 -39.35 21.07
C LEU A 84 -15.53 -40.21 20.96
N ASP A 85 -14.55 -39.93 21.81
CA ASP A 85 -13.21 -40.51 21.72
C ASP A 85 -12.98 -41.67 22.70
N ALA A 86 -13.92 -41.95 23.60
CA ALA A 86 -13.84 -43.02 24.61
C ALA A 86 -13.67 -44.44 24.01
N ARG A 87 -13.92 -44.60 22.71
CA ARG A 87 -13.79 -45.88 21.98
C ARG A 87 -12.50 -45.98 21.15
N LEU A 88 -11.70 -44.91 21.09
CA LEU A 88 -10.46 -44.90 20.32
C LEU A 88 -9.37 -45.71 21.03
N THR A 89 -8.70 -46.59 20.29
CA THR A 89 -7.49 -47.27 20.76
C THR A 89 -6.36 -46.28 21.02
N THR A 90 -5.36 -46.66 21.82
CA THR A 90 -4.21 -45.78 22.13
C THR A 90 -3.49 -45.27 20.88
N GLN A 91 -3.39 -46.08 19.83
CA GLN A 91 -2.84 -45.66 18.53
C GLN A 91 -3.73 -44.63 17.85
N GLN A 92 -5.04 -44.89 17.74
CA GLN A 92 -5.98 -43.90 17.19
C GLN A 92 -6.04 -42.60 18.00
N GLN A 93 -5.75 -42.62 19.31
CA GLN A 93 -5.66 -41.42 20.13
C GLN A 93 -4.40 -40.59 19.82
N THR A 94 -3.26 -41.23 19.56
CA THR A 94 -2.05 -40.53 19.09
C THR A 94 -2.25 -39.99 17.68
N ASP A 95 -2.83 -40.79 16.78
CA ASP A 95 -3.10 -40.39 15.39
C ASP A 95 -4.09 -39.21 15.37
N ARG A 96 -5.17 -39.27 16.15
CA ARG A 96 -6.12 -38.16 16.33
C ARG A 96 -5.41 -36.85 16.70
N THR A 97 -4.53 -36.88 17.70
CA THR A 97 -3.82 -35.67 18.14
C THR A 97 -2.84 -35.17 17.07
N ALA A 98 -2.09 -36.08 16.42
CA ALA A 98 -1.22 -35.72 15.30
C ALA A 98 -2.00 -35.09 14.13
N PHE A 99 -3.14 -35.66 13.74
CA PHE A 99 -3.98 -35.15 12.67
C PHE A 99 -4.72 -33.86 13.02
N ILE A 100 -5.06 -33.61 14.30
CA ILE A 100 -5.57 -32.30 14.75
C ILE A 100 -4.51 -31.22 14.56
N THR A 101 -3.28 -31.43 15.05
CA THR A 101 -2.17 -30.47 14.88
C THR A 101 -1.81 -30.29 13.40
N PHE A 102 -1.86 -31.37 12.59
CA PHE A 102 -1.67 -31.31 11.13
C PHE A 102 -2.75 -30.43 10.46
N LEU A 103 -4.03 -30.62 10.77
CA LEU A 103 -5.13 -29.78 10.26
C LEU A 103 -4.92 -28.31 10.64
N GLN A 104 -4.64 -28.02 11.91
CA GLN A 104 -4.45 -26.63 12.36
C GLN A 104 -3.26 -25.95 11.69
N SER A 105 -2.16 -26.68 11.43
CA SER A 105 -0.96 -26.13 10.80
C SER A 105 -1.04 -26.01 9.27
N THR A 106 -1.70 -26.94 8.57
CA THR A 106 -1.75 -26.96 7.09
C THR A 106 -3.06 -26.42 6.51
N ALA A 107 -4.21 -26.68 7.14
CA ALA A 107 -5.51 -26.21 6.65
C ALA A 107 -5.77 -24.74 6.98
N THR A 108 -5.19 -24.20 8.06
CA THR A 108 -5.34 -22.77 8.40
C THR A 108 -4.71 -21.84 7.35
N PRO A 109 -3.45 -22.02 6.90
CA PRO A 109 -2.89 -21.23 5.79
C PRO A 109 -3.71 -21.33 4.49
N LEU A 110 -4.27 -22.50 4.17
CA LEU A 110 -5.11 -22.69 2.98
C LEU A 110 -6.44 -21.92 3.06
N LEU A 111 -7.09 -21.91 4.22
CA LEU A 111 -8.27 -21.05 4.46
C LEU A 111 -7.90 -19.56 4.47
N ASP A 112 -6.75 -19.20 5.05
CA ASP A 112 -6.24 -17.82 5.06
C ASP A 112 -6.02 -17.32 3.62
N LEU A 113 -5.45 -18.16 2.73
CA LEU A 113 -5.32 -17.89 1.29
C LEU A 113 -6.68 -17.73 0.59
N LEU A 114 -7.61 -18.66 0.81
CA LEU A 114 -8.91 -18.69 0.13
C LEU A 114 -9.82 -17.51 0.52
N LEU A 115 -9.91 -17.21 1.82
CA LEU A 115 -10.89 -16.28 2.38
C LEU A 115 -10.37 -14.84 2.54
N TYR A 116 -9.06 -14.66 2.76
CA TYR A 116 -8.51 -13.36 3.16
C TYR A 116 -7.40 -12.82 2.24
N VAL A 117 -6.52 -13.66 1.70
CA VAL A 117 -5.42 -13.19 0.83
C VAL A 117 -5.92 -12.92 -0.59
N SER A 118 -6.73 -13.82 -1.18
CA SER A 118 -7.36 -13.58 -2.47
C SER A 118 -8.22 -12.30 -2.41
N ALA A 119 -7.81 -11.26 -3.14
CA ALA A 119 -8.47 -9.97 -3.10
C ALA A 119 -9.89 -10.03 -3.64
N GLU A 120 -10.09 -10.77 -4.73
CA GLU A 120 -11.40 -11.00 -5.35
C GLU A 120 -12.36 -11.68 -4.36
N ASN A 121 -11.98 -12.83 -3.80
CA ASN A 121 -12.79 -13.57 -2.83
C ASN A 121 -13.13 -12.75 -1.58
N TYR A 122 -12.15 -12.02 -1.02
CA TYR A 122 -12.40 -11.19 0.16
C TYR A 122 -13.34 -10.02 -0.15
N ASN A 123 -13.14 -9.34 -1.28
CA ASN A 123 -13.91 -8.15 -1.63
C ASN A 123 -15.35 -8.50 -2.00
N THR A 124 -15.62 -9.64 -2.67
CA THR A 124 -16.99 -10.03 -3.06
C THR A 124 -17.75 -10.78 -1.98
N ALA A 125 -17.09 -11.67 -1.22
CA ALA A 125 -17.77 -12.65 -0.37
C ALA A 125 -17.40 -12.51 1.12
N THR A 126 -16.11 -12.56 1.49
CA THR A 126 -15.71 -12.58 2.91
C THR A 126 -16.05 -11.28 3.64
N SER A 127 -15.83 -10.11 3.02
CA SER A 127 -16.17 -8.81 3.61
C SER A 127 -17.68 -8.59 3.74
N ALA A 128 -18.47 -9.07 2.77
CA ALA A 128 -19.93 -9.07 2.85
C ALA A 128 -20.44 -9.99 3.97
N ALA A 129 -19.87 -11.19 4.11
CA ALA A 129 -20.17 -12.10 5.21
C ALA A 129 -19.84 -11.49 6.58
N TYR A 130 -18.69 -10.80 6.72
CA TYR A 130 -18.38 -10.05 7.94
C TYR A 130 -19.38 -8.92 8.22
N THR A 131 -19.77 -8.17 7.20
CA THR A 131 -20.77 -7.10 7.31
C THR A 131 -22.12 -7.64 7.79
N ALA A 132 -22.46 -8.89 7.43
CA ALA A 132 -23.65 -9.60 7.87
C ALA A 132 -23.55 -10.26 9.25
N ILE A 133 -22.40 -10.25 9.95
CA ILE A 133 -22.24 -10.82 11.32
C ILE A 133 -21.70 -9.83 12.36
N LEU A 134 -21.22 -8.66 11.95
CA LEU A 134 -20.63 -7.66 12.84
C LEU A 134 -21.47 -6.38 12.96
N PRO A 135 -21.47 -5.72 14.13
CA PRO A 135 -21.91 -4.34 14.24
C PRO A 135 -21.10 -3.40 13.33
N TRP A 136 -21.75 -2.31 12.88
CA TRP A 136 -21.18 -1.38 11.89
C TRP A 136 -19.78 -0.84 12.21
N TYR A 137 -19.43 -0.66 13.50
CA TYR A 137 -18.13 -0.16 13.92
C TYR A 137 -17.02 -1.21 13.78
N ALA A 138 -17.33 -2.48 14.12
CA ALA A 138 -16.39 -3.59 14.10
C ALA A 138 -15.98 -3.99 12.67
N ASN A 139 -16.79 -3.66 11.66
CA ASN A 139 -16.45 -3.86 10.25
C ASN A 139 -15.18 -3.10 9.81
N TYR A 140 -14.81 -2.01 10.48
CA TYR A 140 -13.59 -1.25 10.18
C TYR A 140 -12.34 -1.75 10.92
N THR A 141 -12.50 -2.60 11.95
CA THR A 141 -11.41 -3.06 12.83
C THR A 141 -11.15 -4.56 12.66
N VAL A 142 -12.18 -5.39 12.77
CA VAL A 142 -12.05 -6.86 12.84
C VAL A 142 -11.66 -7.49 11.49
N PRO A 143 -12.36 -7.25 10.36
CA PRO A 143 -11.99 -7.85 9.08
C PRO A 143 -10.58 -7.43 8.60
N PRO A 144 -10.17 -6.15 8.70
CA PRO A 144 -8.79 -5.75 8.39
C PRO A 144 -7.73 -6.36 9.34
N LYS A 145 -8.00 -6.48 10.66
CA LYS A 145 -7.09 -7.16 11.60
C LYS A 145 -6.88 -8.62 11.19
N ARG A 146 -7.96 -9.34 10.86
CA ARG A 146 -7.89 -10.75 10.40
C ARG A 146 -7.20 -10.89 9.04
N ARG A 147 -7.50 -10.04 8.04
CA ARG A 147 -6.81 -10.09 6.73
C ARG A 147 -5.31 -9.83 6.82
N ASN A 148 -4.86 -8.91 7.68
CA ASN A 148 -3.43 -8.67 7.89
C ASN A 148 -2.73 -9.80 8.64
N LEU A 149 -3.43 -10.45 9.58
CA LEU A 149 -2.94 -11.65 10.27
C LEU A 149 -2.78 -12.83 9.30
N ALA A 150 -3.80 -13.07 8.45
CA ALA A 150 -3.77 -14.07 7.39
C ALA A 150 -2.59 -13.85 6.43
N ARG A 151 -2.41 -12.62 5.90
CA ARG A 151 -1.23 -12.25 5.09
C ARG A 151 0.09 -12.54 5.80
N THR A 152 0.19 -12.22 7.10
CA THR A 152 1.43 -12.43 7.88
C THR A 152 1.75 -13.92 8.03
N ARG A 153 0.73 -14.77 8.20
CA ARG A 153 0.89 -16.23 8.22
C ARG A 153 1.31 -16.79 6.86
N THR A 154 0.71 -16.32 5.76
CA THR A 154 0.88 -16.90 4.42
C THR A 154 2.03 -16.29 3.60
N ALA A 155 2.62 -15.17 4.04
CA ALA A 155 3.71 -14.48 3.33
C ALA A 155 4.90 -15.39 2.93
N HIS A 156 5.20 -16.42 3.72
CA HIS A 156 6.28 -17.37 3.42
C HIS A 156 6.00 -18.28 2.21
N LEU A 157 4.75 -18.36 1.74
CA LEU A 157 4.34 -19.17 0.60
C LEU A 157 4.57 -18.48 -0.76
N GLY A 158 4.85 -17.17 -0.76
CA GLY A 158 5.15 -16.40 -1.98
C GLY A 158 4.00 -16.38 -2.99
N LEU A 159 2.76 -16.20 -2.50
CA LEU A 159 1.52 -16.19 -3.30
C LEU A 159 0.86 -14.79 -3.34
N ASP A 160 1.66 -13.74 -3.23
CA ASP A 160 1.20 -12.34 -3.17
C ASP A 160 0.45 -11.90 -4.46
N SER A 161 0.61 -12.61 -5.58
CA SER A 161 -0.15 -12.37 -6.81
C SER A 161 -1.67 -12.57 -6.66
N LEU A 162 -2.12 -13.29 -5.64
CA LEU A 162 -3.54 -13.46 -5.31
C LEU A 162 -4.17 -12.18 -4.71
N ASP A 163 -3.36 -11.25 -4.18
CA ASP A 163 -3.82 -10.00 -3.57
C ASP A 163 -4.04 -8.87 -4.61
N VAL A 164 -3.86 -9.16 -5.91
CA VAL A 164 -4.09 -8.24 -7.03
C VAL A 164 -5.55 -8.30 -7.49
N ASP A 165 -6.29 -7.21 -7.29
CA ASP A 165 -7.71 -7.12 -7.66
C ASP A 165 -7.88 -6.83 -9.17
N THR A 166 -7.95 -7.90 -9.97
CA THR A 166 -8.12 -7.85 -11.43
C THR A 166 -9.46 -7.22 -11.86
N THR A 167 -10.46 -7.19 -10.98
CA THR A 167 -11.79 -6.64 -11.30
C THR A 167 -11.76 -5.10 -11.42
N ALA A 168 -10.76 -4.44 -10.83
CA ALA A 168 -10.58 -3.00 -10.90
C ALA A 168 -10.16 -2.50 -12.30
N GLU A 169 -9.57 -3.35 -13.15
CA GLU A 169 -9.05 -2.93 -14.46
C GLU A 169 -10.14 -2.77 -15.53
N GLY A 170 -11.30 -3.42 -15.37
CA GLY A 170 -12.43 -3.32 -16.32
C GLY A 170 -13.13 -1.95 -16.34
N GLY A 171 -12.82 -1.06 -15.40
CA GLY A 171 -13.53 0.21 -15.20
C GLY A 171 -12.88 1.47 -15.81
N TYR A 172 -11.64 1.40 -16.30
CA TYR A 172 -10.83 2.61 -16.56
C TYR A 172 -10.87 3.13 -18.01
N ALA A 173 -12.06 3.53 -18.47
CA ALA A 173 -12.21 4.32 -19.70
C ALA A 173 -12.14 5.84 -19.41
N PRO A 174 -11.25 6.62 -20.04
CA PRO A 174 -11.18 8.07 -19.81
C PRO A 174 -12.43 8.78 -20.34
N GLY A 175 -13.15 9.50 -19.48
CA GLY A 175 -14.24 10.40 -19.88
C GLY A 175 -15.59 10.24 -19.15
N ARG A 176 -15.75 9.21 -18.30
CA ARG A 176 -16.98 9.05 -17.50
C ARG A 176 -16.97 10.00 -16.29
N GLY A 177 -18.11 10.66 -16.04
CA GLY A 177 -18.25 11.73 -15.03
C GLY A 177 -18.64 13.10 -15.60
N THR A 178 -18.80 13.21 -16.92
CA THR A 178 -19.54 14.33 -17.55
C THR A 178 -20.98 13.89 -17.85
N ALA A 179 -21.96 14.78 -17.67
CA ALA A 179 -23.38 14.47 -17.89
C ALA A 179 -23.68 13.96 -19.32
N SER A 180 -22.87 14.37 -20.31
CA SER A 180 -22.95 13.89 -21.70
C SER A 180 -22.69 12.38 -21.81
N ALA A 181 -21.67 11.87 -21.11
CA ALA A 181 -21.29 10.46 -21.16
C ALA A 181 -22.31 9.55 -20.47
N GLU A 182 -22.96 10.04 -19.41
CA GLU A 182 -24.04 9.31 -18.71
C GLU A 182 -25.33 9.30 -19.54
N PHE A 183 -25.66 10.40 -20.22
CA PHE A 183 -26.80 10.49 -21.12
C PHE A 183 -26.66 9.56 -22.34
N GLU A 184 -25.49 9.51 -22.99
CA GLU A 184 -25.26 8.55 -24.07
C GLU A 184 -25.23 7.09 -23.59
N ALA A 185 -24.68 6.82 -22.40
CA ALA A 185 -24.70 5.47 -21.83
C ALA A 185 -26.14 5.01 -21.52
N ALA A 186 -26.98 5.88 -20.98
CA ALA A 186 -28.40 5.61 -20.77
C ALA A 186 -29.15 5.39 -22.09
N LYS A 187 -28.89 6.20 -23.12
CA LYS A 187 -29.50 6.07 -24.45
C LYS A 187 -29.10 4.75 -25.14
N ARG A 188 -27.85 4.30 -24.96
CA ARG A 188 -27.34 3.01 -25.43
C ARG A 188 -27.91 1.82 -24.64
N ALA A 189 -28.06 1.95 -23.32
CA ALA A 189 -28.73 0.95 -22.48
C ALA A 189 -30.25 0.83 -22.77
N ALA A 190 -30.88 1.89 -23.25
CA ALA A 190 -32.28 1.92 -23.69
C ALA A 190 -32.50 1.43 -25.13
N GLY A 191 -31.47 0.96 -25.84
CA GLY A 191 -31.59 0.37 -27.18
C GLY A 191 -31.92 1.36 -28.31
N LEU A 192 -31.74 2.67 -28.10
CA LEU A 192 -32.02 3.70 -29.10
C LEU A 192 -30.80 3.94 -30.02
N PRO A 193 -30.97 4.07 -31.34
CA PRO A 193 -29.87 4.36 -32.25
C PRO A 193 -29.27 5.76 -31.98
N THR A 194 -27.95 5.86 -32.09
CA THR A 194 -27.19 7.10 -31.91
C THR A 194 -26.50 7.48 -33.22
N ASP A 195 -26.69 8.71 -33.69
CA ASP A 195 -26.12 9.20 -34.95
C ASP A 195 -24.59 9.11 -34.98
N SER A 196 -24.08 8.73 -36.15
CA SER A 196 -22.68 8.39 -36.36
C SER A 196 -21.81 9.61 -36.66
N LYS A 197 -20.69 9.71 -35.93
CA LYS A 197 -19.42 10.18 -36.50
C LYS A 197 -18.30 9.22 -36.07
N PRO A 198 -17.46 8.72 -36.98
CA PRO A 198 -16.34 7.89 -36.59
C PRO A 198 -15.28 8.76 -35.92
N SER A 199 -15.06 8.57 -34.61
CA SER A 199 -13.91 9.16 -33.95
C SER A 199 -12.64 8.45 -34.42
N THR A 200 -11.65 9.26 -34.79
CA THR A 200 -10.33 8.85 -35.25
C THR A 200 -9.63 7.93 -34.24
N LEU A 201 -8.76 7.05 -34.77
CA LEU A 201 -8.01 6.03 -34.05
C LEU A 201 -7.30 6.58 -32.78
N SER A 202 -7.97 6.47 -31.63
CA SER A 202 -7.35 6.67 -30.32
C SER A 202 -6.62 5.38 -29.94
N MET A 203 -5.34 5.31 -30.34
CA MET A 203 -4.46 4.20 -29.93
C MET A 203 -4.19 4.32 -28.42
N GLY A 204 -4.86 3.45 -27.65
CA GLY A 204 -4.82 3.44 -26.18
C GLY A 204 -3.41 3.20 -25.63
N ARG A 205 -2.72 4.29 -25.30
CA ARG A 205 -1.39 4.30 -24.69
C ARG A 205 -1.49 3.76 -23.25
N GLY A 206 -1.15 2.47 -23.08
CA GLY A 206 -1.25 1.76 -21.81
C GLY A 206 -1.37 0.24 -21.94
N ARG A 207 -1.69 -0.30 -23.12
CA ARG A 207 -1.76 -1.75 -23.35
C ARG A 207 -0.38 -2.31 -23.71
N GLY A 208 0.42 -2.63 -22.69
CA GLY A 208 1.62 -3.44 -22.85
C GLY A 208 1.28 -4.86 -23.32
N ILE A 209 2.18 -5.50 -24.07
CA ILE A 209 1.96 -6.81 -24.69
C ILE A 209 1.80 -7.95 -23.65
N GLY A 210 2.16 -7.72 -22.38
CA GLY A 210 1.90 -8.63 -21.26
C GLY A 210 0.41 -8.82 -20.90
N GLY A 211 -0.51 -7.97 -21.39
CA GLY A 211 -1.95 -8.07 -21.10
C GLY A 211 -2.70 -9.19 -21.83
N PHE A 212 -2.02 -10.27 -22.24
CA PHE A 212 -2.60 -11.38 -23.01
C PHE A 212 -2.23 -12.79 -22.51
N LEU A 213 -1.43 -12.91 -21.44
CA LEU A 213 -1.09 -14.20 -20.84
C LEU A 213 -1.23 -14.15 -19.31
N GLY A 214 -2.16 -14.94 -18.77
CA GLY A 214 -2.44 -15.05 -17.32
C GLY A 214 -1.35 -15.77 -16.50
N ALA A 215 -0.09 -15.68 -16.92
CA ALA A 215 1.04 -16.40 -16.34
C ALA A 215 1.15 -16.35 -14.80
N PRO A 216 1.03 -15.18 -14.11
CA PRO A 216 1.13 -15.15 -12.64
C PRO A 216 -0.05 -15.83 -11.93
N ILE A 217 -1.24 -15.83 -12.55
CA ILE A 217 -2.44 -16.49 -12.00
C ILE A 217 -2.34 -18.00 -12.18
N HIS A 218 -1.90 -18.48 -13.35
CA HIS A 218 -1.71 -19.91 -13.60
C HIS A 218 -0.56 -20.49 -12.78
N ALA A 219 0.55 -19.76 -12.61
CA ALA A 219 1.66 -20.18 -11.74
C ALA A 219 1.22 -20.25 -10.27
N ALA A 220 0.48 -19.26 -9.78
CA ALA A 220 -0.13 -19.31 -8.45
C ALA A 220 -1.10 -20.49 -8.33
N ARG A 221 -1.92 -20.76 -9.35
CA ARG A 221 -2.86 -21.89 -9.35
C ARG A 221 -2.16 -23.25 -9.24
N ILE A 222 -1.03 -23.46 -9.94
CA ILE A 222 -0.24 -24.70 -9.82
C ILE A 222 0.29 -24.88 -8.39
N ARG A 223 0.80 -23.82 -7.76
CA ARG A 223 1.26 -23.85 -6.36
C ARG A 223 0.10 -24.08 -5.37
N LEU A 224 -1.05 -23.44 -5.58
CA LEU A 224 -2.26 -23.67 -4.78
C LEU A 224 -2.76 -25.10 -4.91
N ASP A 225 -2.75 -25.68 -6.11
CA ASP A 225 -3.10 -27.08 -6.36
C ASP A 225 -2.14 -28.04 -5.63
N ALA A 226 -0.85 -27.72 -5.56
CA ALA A 226 0.14 -28.50 -4.81
C ALA A 226 -0.09 -28.44 -3.29
N LEU A 227 -0.26 -27.23 -2.71
CA LEU A 227 -0.59 -27.05 -1.29
C LEU A 227 -1.95 -27.68 -0.92
N SER A 228 -2.93 -27.65 -1.84
CA SER A 228 -4.22 -28.35 -1.67
C SER A 228 -4.03 -29.85 -1.53
N ASN A 229 -3.15 -30.44 -2.35
CA ASN A 229 -2.86 -31.88 -2.29
C ASN A 229 -2.10 -32.23 -1.00
N GLU A 230 -1.16 -31.41 -0.54
CA GLU A 230 -0.45 -31.63 0.73
C GLU A 230 -1.40 -31.82 1.93
N LEU A 231 -2.52 -31.09 1.96
CA LEU A 231 -3.59 -31.30 2.95
C LEU A 231 -4.50 -32.49 2.60
N LEU A 232 -5.00 -32.55 1.36
CA LEU A 232 -6.11 -33.44 1.00
C LEU A 232 -5.68 -34.88 0.77
N GLU A 233 -4.44 -35.14 0.33
CA GLU A 233 -3.94 -36.48 0.06
C GLU A 233 -3.78 -37.33 1.35
N PRO A 234 -3.14 -36.85 2.44
CA PRO A 234 -3.11 -37.57 3.71
C PRO A 234 -4.51 -37.79 4.32
N LEU A 235 -5.43 -36.84 4.15
CA LEU A 235 -6.82 -36.98 4.62
C LEU A 235 -7.61 -38.01 3.79
N SER A 236 -7.33 -38.11 2.48
CA SER A 236 -7.94 -39.09 1.58
C SER A 236 -7.41 -40.50 1.87
N GLU A 237 -6.11 -40.64 2.14
CA GLU A 237 -5.48 -41.89 2.56
C GLU A 237 -6.03 -42.37 3.91
N LEU A 238 -6.08 -41.47 4.92
CA LEU A 238 -6.63 -41.76 6.24
C LEU A 238 -8.12 -42.18 6.16
N LEU A 239 -8.92 -41.49 5.33
CA LEU A 239 -10.31 -41.86 5.10
C LEU A 239 -10.43 -43.23 4.42
N GLY A 240 -9.56 -43.55 3.46
CA GLY A 240 -9.51 -44.85 2.79
C GLY A 240 -10.84 -45.27 2.17
N GLU A 241 -11.35 -46.44 2.57
CA GLU A 241 -12.73 -46.91 2.29
C GLU A 241 -13.68 -46.71 3.48
N ASN A 242 -13.20 -46.11 4.57
CA ASN A 242 -13.92 -46.01 5.83
C ASN A 242 -14.99 -44.91 5.80
N GLY A 243 -15.96 -45.05 6.70
CA GLY A 243 -17.06 -44.08 6.81
C GLY A 243 -16.66 -42.75 7.47
N TYR A 244 -15.51 -42.71 8.15
CA TYR A 244 -14.98 -41.67 9.04
C TYR A 244 -13.46 -41.80 9.09
N LEU A 245 -12.73 -40.74 9.47
CA LEU A 245 -11.26 -40.69 9.35
C LEU A 245 -10.55 -41.80 10.15
N LEU A 246 -10.93 -42.05 11.41
CA LEU A 246 -10.28 -43.05 12.25
C LEU A 246 -10.87 -44.48 12.12
N GLY A 247 -11.54 -44.79 11.00
CA GLY A 247 -12.05 -46.14 10.72
C GLY A 247 -13.30 -46.58 11.50
N GLY A 248 -13.84 -45.72 12.35
CA GLY A 248 -15.00 -46.04 13.22
C GLY A 248 -16.36 -46.03 12.52
N ASN A 249 -17.38 -46.59 13.18
CA ASN A 249 -18.80 -46.46 12.77
C ASN A 249 -19.46 -45.15 13.26
N GLN A 250 -18.75 -44.33 14.05
CA GLN A 250 -19.20 -43.08 14.64
C GLN A 250 -18.15 -41.97 14.41
N PRO A 251 -18.55 -40.68 14.34
CA PRO A 251 -17.60 -39.58 14.23
C PRO A 251 -16.78 -39.42 15.51
N SER A 252 -15.47 -39.23 15.36
CA SER A 252 -14.54 -38.82 16.41
C SER A 252 -14.50 -37.29 16.56
N SER A 253 -13.80 -36.78 17.57
CA SER A 253 -13.52 -35.33 17.67
C SER A 253 -12.70 -34.80 16.48
N LEU A 254 -11.80 -35.61 15.91
CA LEU A 254 -11.07 -35.28 14.67
C LEU A 254 -12.03 -35.06 13.50
N ASP A 255 -13.06 -35.91 13.34
CA ASP A 255 -14.06 -35.73 12.27
C ASP A 255 -14.84 -34.42 12.42
N CYS A 256 -15.10 -33.97 13.65
CA CYS A 256 -15.73 -32.68 13.92
C CYS A 256 -14.83 -31.50 13.49
N LEU A 257 -13.54 -31.52 13.84
CA LEU A 257 -12.61 -30.46 13.45
C LEU A 257 -12.31 -30.46 11.95
N ALA A 258 -12.07 -31.64 11.37
CA ALA A 258 -11.88 -31.82 9.93
C ALA A 258 -13.08 -31.31 9.14
N PHE A 259 -14.31 -31.56 9.61
CA PHE A 259 -15.50 -30.96 9.03
C PHE A 259 -15.49 -29.43 9.10
N GLY A 260 -15.05 -28.84 10.22
CA GLY A 260 -14.94 -27.39 10.38
C GLY A 260 -14.06 -26.74 9.30
N TYR A 261 -12.86 -27.28 9.08
CA TYR A 261 -11.95 -26.81 8.02
C TYR A 261 -12.51 -27.10 6.62
N LEU A 262 -12.82 -28.37 6.32
CA LEU A 262 -13.21 -28.80 4.97
C LEU A 262 -14.55 -28.19 4.51
N SER A 263 -15.47 -27.89 5.44
CA SER A 263 -16.74 -27.24 5.08
C SER A 263 -16.55 -25.79 4.61
N LEU A 264 -15.67 -25.02 5.26
CA LEU A 264 -15.29 -23.67 4.82
C LEU A 264 -14.43 -23.66 3.55
N MET A 265 -13.76 -24.77 3.22
CA MET A 265 -13.06 -24.95 1.94
C MET A 265 -14.03 -25.27 0.78
N PHE A 266 -15.20 -25.83 1.08
CA PHE A 266 -16.08 -26.46 0.09
C PHE A 266 -17.39 -25.70 -0.19
N TYR A 267 -18.05 -25.16 0.84
CA TYR A 267 -19.37 -24.54 0.70
C TYR A 267 -19.40 -23.06 0.28
N PRO A 268 -18.42 -22.19 0.62
CA PRO A 268 -18.48 -20.79 0.23
C PRO A 268 -18.52 -20.59 -1.29
N ALA A 269 -19.49 -19.80 -1.77
CA ALA A 269 -19.60 -19.39 -3.15
C ALA A 269 -18.60 -18.26 -3.45
N MET A 270 -17.39 -18.64 -3.83
CA MET A 270 -16.26 -17.75 -4.12
C MET A 270 -16.04 -17.59 -5.62
N PRO A 271 -15.69 -16.40 -6.15
CA PRO A 271 -15.29 -16.23 -7.54
C PRO A 271 -14.11 -17.12 -7.94
N GLN A 272 -13.08 -17.19 -7.09
CA GLN A 272 -11.93 -18.09 -7.27
C GLN A 272 -12.14 -19.37 -6.43
N ALA A 273 -12.93 -20.31 -6.95
CA ALA A 273 -13.34 -21.54 -6.27
C ALA A 273 -12.30 -22.69 -6.34
N TRP A 274 -11.00 -22.37 -6.42
CA TRP A 274 -9.92 -23.33 -6.73
C TRP A 274 -9.87 -24.56 -5.80
N LEU A 275 -10.09 -24.35 -4.51
CA LEU A 275 -10.03 -25.43 -3.52
C LEU A 275 -11.25 -26.36 -3.61
N LYS A 276 -12.44 -25.80 -3.86
CA LYS A 276 -13.67 -26.57 -4.12
C LYS A 276 -13.54 -27.40 -5.40
N GLU A 277 -13.06 -26.81 -6.48
CA GLU A 277 -12.77 -27.51 -7.74
C GLU A 277 -11.82 -28.69 -7.52
N THR A 278 -10.74 -28.50 -6.75
CA THR A 278 -9.78 -29.56 -6.42
C THR A 278 -10.42 -30.68 -5.59
N ILE A 279 -11.28 -30.35 -4.62
CA ILE A 279 -12.02 -31.35 -3.83
C ILE A 279 -13.02 -32.13 -4.71
N GLU A 280 -13.73 -31.48 -5.63
CA GLU A 280 -14.70 -32.15 -6.50
C GLU A 280 -14.06 -32.98 -7.63
N THR A 281 -12.92 -32.54 -8.16
CA THR A 281 -12.24 -33.21 -9.29
C THR A 281 -11.23 -34.28 -8.85
N LYS A 282 -10.34 -33.98 -7.90
CA LYS A 282 -9.26 -34.89 -7.48
C LYS A 282 -9.63 -35.76 -6.29
N HIS A 283 -10.45 -35.25 -5.35
CA HIS A 283 -10.75 -35.91 -4.06
C HIS A 283 -12.25 -36.18 -3.81
N PRO A 284 -12.98 -36.85 -4.73
CA PRO A 284 -14.44 -37.02 -4.63
C PRO A 284 -14.90 -37.78 -3.37
N ARG A 285 -14.03 -38.62 -2.78
CA ARG A 285 -14.31 -39.29 -1.49
C ARG A 285 -14.46 -38.29 -0.35
N ILE A 286 -13.58 -37.28 -0.28
CA ILE A 286 -13.66 -36.18 0.69
C ILE A 286 -14.93 -35.36 0.44
N ALA A 287 -15.26 -35.08 -0.82
CA ALA A 287 -16.49 -34.36 -1.18
C ALA A 287 -17.77 -35.13 -0.77
N ALA A 288 -17.76 -36.46 -0.77
CA ALA A 288 -18.85 -37.29 -0.26
C ALA A 288 -18.90 -37.31 1.28
N TYR A 289 -17.73 -37.39 1.93
CA TYR A 289 -17.57 -37.33 3.39
C TYR A 289 -18.10 -36.00 3.98
N ILE A 290 -17.75 -34.85 3.39
CA ILE A 290 -18.25 -33.52 3.81
C ILE A 290 -19.79 -33.49 3.74
N ARG A 291 -20.38 -33.89 2.62
CA ARG A 291 -21.85 -33.90 2.43
C ARG A 291 -22.54 -34.83 3.44
N LYS A 292 -22.00 -36.03 3.65
CA LYS A 292 -22.47 -37.03 4.63
C LYS A 292 -22.42 -36.49 6.07
N LEU A 293 -21.33 -35.81 6.45
CA LEU A 293 -21.21 -35.19 7.77
C LEU A 293 -22.18 -34.01 7.93
N ARG A 294 -22.33 -33.13 6.93
CA ARG A 294 -23.31 -32.03 7.01
C ARG A 294 -24.74 -32.56 7.19
N GLN A 295 -25.11 -33.64 6.49
CA GLN A 295 -26.41 -34.28 6.67
C GLN A 295 -26.57 -34.89 8.08
N LYS A 296 -25.52 -35.53 8.63
CA LYS A 296 -25.56 -36.16 9.96
C LYS A 296 -25.44 -35.19 11.15
N LEU A 297 -24.86 -34.01 10.96
CA LEU A 297 -24.59 -33.01 12.00
C LEU A 297 -25.62 -31.87 11.98
N PHE A 298 -26.07 -31.44 10.80
CA PHE A 298 -26.90 -30.25 10.61
C PHE A 298 -28.10 -30.50 9.68
N CYS A 299 -28.48 -31.75 9.43
CA CYS A 299 -29.63 -32.14 8.60
C CYS A 299 -29.66 -31.53 7.17
N ALA A 300 -28.49 -31.09 6.67
CA ALA A 300 -28.35 -30.31 5.43
C ALA A 300 -29.06 -28.93 5.40
N GLU A 301 -29.42 -28.39 6.55
CA GLU A 301 -29.98 -27.03 6.68
C GLU A 301 -28.95 -25.96 6.28
N GLU A 302 -29.41 -24.82 5.75
CA GLU A 302 -28.60 -23.64 5.44
C GLU A 302 -28.89 -22.54 6.46
N ILE A 303 -27.91 -22.28 7.33
CA ILE A 303 -28.06 -21.27 8.38
C ILE A 303 -27.78 -19.89 7.78
N LYS A 304 -28.81 -19.03 7.73
CA LYS A 304 -28.67 -17.65 7.28
C LYS A 304 -28.33 -16.72 8.44
N ALA A 305 -27.57 -15.66 8.15
CA ALA A 305 -27.21 -14.67 9.15
C ALA A 305 -28.42 -13.85 9.63
N ASP A 306 -29.33 -13.49 8.72
CA ASP A 306 -30.53 -12.70 9.03
C ASP A 306 -31.40 -13.32 10.12
N ASP A 307 -31.57 -14.64 10.09
CA ASP A 307 -32.39 -15.39 11.05
C ASP A 307 -31.78 -15.29 12.48
N VAL A 308 -30.46 -15.47 12.60
CA VAL A 308 -29.72 -15.36 13.88
C VAL A 308 -29.62 -13.91 14.38
N TRP A 309 -29.52 -12.92 13.47
CA TRP A 309 -29.58 -11.51 13.82
C TRP A 309 -30.96 -11.08 14.32
N SER A 310 -32.03 -11.62 13.73
CA SER A 310 -33.40 -11.31 14.17
C SER A 310 -33.64 -11.72 15.62
N ILE A 311 -33.10 -12.88 16.04
CA ILE A 311 -33.10 -13.36 17.43
C ILE A 311 -32.32 -12.41 18.34
N SER A 312 -31.19 -11.88 17.87
CA SER A 312 -30.31 -11.01 18.66
C SER A 312 -30.83 -9.58 18.83
N THR A 313 -31.63 -9.07 17.88
CA THR A 313 -32.09 -7.66 17.87
C THR A 313 -33.54 -7.47 18.36
N ARG A 314 -34.41 -8.48 18.27
CA ARG A 314 -35.87 -8.32 18.46
C ARG A 314 -36.36 -8.62 19.89
N ALA A 315 -35.61 -8.23 20.90
CA ALA A 315 -35.90 -8.54 22.31
C ALA A 315 -36.75 -7.49 23.06
N ILE A 316 -37.30 -6.47 22.38
CA ILE A 316 -38.01 -5.35 23.03
C ILE A 316 -39.53 -5.56 23.13
N ASP A 317 -40.16 -6.34 22.24
CA ASP A 317 -41.63 -6.53 22.25
C ASP A 317 -42.06 -8.00 22.16
N THR A 318 -42.83 -8.44 23.16
CA THR A 318 -43.62 -9.69 23.27
C THR A 318 -42.88 -11.04 23.31
N ASP A 319 -42.85 -11.61 24.52
CA ASP A 319 -42.29 -12.92 24.92
C ASP A 319 -42.94 -14.16 24.23
N SER A 320 -44.04 -13.96 23.48
CA SER A 320 -44.84 -15.02 22.88
C SER A 320 -44.38 -15.42 21.47
N GLN A 321 -43.75 -14.54 20.70
CA GLN A 321 -43.25 -14.87 19.34
C GLN A 321 -41.84 -15.45 19.35
N VAL A 322 -40.98 -15.07 20.30
CA VAL A 322 -39.59 -15.56 20.42
C VAL A 322 -39.53 -17.08 20.52
N ARG A 323 -40.47 -17.69 21.26
CA ARG A 323 -40.60 -19.15 21.43
C ARG A 323 -41.06 -19.90 20.17
N ILE A 324 -41.52 -19.21 19.14
CA ILE A 324 -41.97 -19.81 17.87
C ILE A 324 -40.77 -19.93 16.93
N THR A 325 -40.02 -18.84 16.69
CA THR A 325 -38.81 -18.87 15.85
C THR A 325 -37.66 -19.69 16.45
N GLN A 326 -37.47 -19.70 17.77
CA GLN A 326 -36.51 -20.61 18.41
C GLN A 326 -36.88 -22.11 18.27
N LYS A 327 -38.14 -22.43 17.94
CA LYS A 327 -38.61 -23.82 17.82
C LYS A 327 -38.31 -24.45 16.47
N ASP A 328 -38.14 -23.62 15.44
CA ASP A 328 -37.92 -24.07 14.07
C ASP A 328 -36.43 -24.18 13.69
N MET A 329 -35.52 -23.57 14.47
CA MET A 329 -34.07 -23.69 14.25
C MET A 329 -33.47 -24.94 14.89
N PHE A 330 -32.61 -25.66 14.16
CA PHE A 330 -32.03 -26.93 14.64
C PHE A 330 -30.94 -26.78 15.73
N LEU A 331 -30.30 -25.61 15.83
CA LEU A 331 -29.26 -25.27 16.81
C LEU A 331 -29.78 -24.32 17.91
N PRO A 332 -29.31 -24.46 19.17
CA PRO A 332 -29.85 -23.72 20.32
C PRO A 332 -29.31 -22.28 20.42
N TRP A 333 -29.63 -21.44 19.44
CA TRP A 333 -29.24 -20.03 19.43
C TRP A 333 -29.90 -19.23 20.57
N ARG A 334 -29.09 -18.46 21.31
CA ARG A 334 -29.52 -17.57 22.40
C ARG A 334 -29.20 -16.12 22.08
N SER A 335 -30.14 -15.21 22.35
CA SER A 335 -29.93 -13.78 22.18
C SER A 335 -29.00 -13.21 23.26
N ARG A 336 -28.10 -12.30 22.87
CA ARG A 336 -27.27 -11.55 23.80
C ARG A 336 -27.95 -10.22 24.12
N LEU A 337 -28.39 -10.03 25.37
CA LEU A 337 -28.87 -8.75 25.88
C LEU A 337 -27.69 -7.76 26.03
N GLN A 338 -27.37 -7.01 24.98
CA GLN A 338 -26.50 -5.84 25.06
C GLN A 338 -27.28 -4.57 24.64
N PRO A 339 -27.45 -3.59 25.54
CA PRO A 339 -28.15 -2.35 25.20
C PRO A 339 -27.32 -1.52 24.23
N PHE A 340 -28.00 -0.78 23.34
CA PHE A 340 -27.40 -0.01 22.23
C PHE A 340 -26.29 0.97 22.68
N SER A 341 -26.36 1.47 23.91
CA SER A 341 -25.34 2.32 24.54
C SER A 341 -23.97 1.65 24.70
N SER A 342 -23.93 0.32 24.85
CA SER A 342 -22.68 -0.43 24.98
C SER A 342 -21.85 -0.43 23.68
N HIS A 343 -22.49 -0.46 22.52
CA HIS A 343 -21.82 -0.38 21.22
C HIS A 343 -21.09 0.94 20.99
N ALA A 344 -21.66 2.06 21.46
CA ALA A 344 -21.00 3.37 21.35
C ALA A 344 -19.72 3.43 22.20
N LEU A 345 -19.76 2.92 23.44
CA LEU A 345 -18.59 2.86 24.33
C LEU A 345 -17.54 1.84 23.84
N ALA A 346 -17.98 0.69 23.31
CA ALA A 346 -17.10 -0.34 22.75
C ALA A 346 -16.36 0.17 21.49
N GLY A 347 -17.07 0.80 20.55
CA GLY A 347 -16.46 1.42 19.37
C GLY A 347 -15.44 2.49 19.76
N VAL A 348 -15.78 3.37 20.70
CA VAL A 348 -14.84 4.38 21.24
C VAL A 348 -13.59 3.73 21.84
N ARG A 349 -13.74 2.63 22.61
CA ARG A 349 -12.60 1.89 23.19
C ARG A 349 -11.72 1.23 22.12
N GLU A 350 -12.29 0.62 21.09
CA GLU A 350 -11.52 0.04 19.96
C GLU A 350 -10.77 1.13 19.18
N PHE A 351 -11.44 2.23 18.84
CA PHE A 351 -10.80 3.36 18.15
C PHE A 351 -9.65 3.94 18.99
N PHE A 352 -9.84 4.19 20.29
CA PHE A 352 -8.76 4.66 21.15
C PHE A 352 -7.63 3.63 21.33
N GLY A 353 -7.94 2.33 21.42
CA GLY A 353 -6.94 1.27 21.46
C GLY A 353 -6.09 1.16 20.17
N SER A 354 -6.63 1.64 19.04
CA SER A 354 -5.91 1.68 17.76
C SER A 354 -4.97 2.90 17.58
N LEU A 355 -4.99 3.89 18.49
CA LEU A 355 -4.09 5.04 18.40
C LEU A 355 -2.63 4.66 18.73
N PRO A 356 -1.62 5.14 17.97
CA PRO A 356 -0.21 4.72 18.12
C PRO A 356 0.44 4.94 19.50
N TRP A 357 -0.10 5.84 20.33
CA TRP A 357 0.41 6.14 21.67
C TRP A 357 -0.32 5.39 22.80
N VAL A 358 -1.53 4.88 22.53
CA VAL A 358 -2.37 4.22 23.55
C VAL A 358 -2.14 2.70 23.54
N SER A 359 -1.89 2.13 22.35
CA SER A 359 -1.62 0.70 22.17
C SER A 359 -0.35 0.20 22.88
N SER A 360 0.62 1.08 23.14
CA SER A 360 1.83 0.76 23.92
C SER A 360 1.59 0.73 25.44
N VAL A 361 0.52 1.37 25.93
CA VAL A 361 0.21 1.48 27.37
C VAL A 361 -0.90 0.50 27.79
N LEU A 362 -1.76 0.07 26.86
CA LEU A 362 -2.87 -0.85 27.15
C LEU A 362 -2.57 -2.34 26.89
N ARG A 363 -1.39 -2.70 26.38
CA ARG A 363 -0.96 -4.11 26.40
C ARG A 363 -0.63 -4.50 27.85
N ARG A 364 -1.37 -5.48 28.39
CA ARG A 364 -1.03 -6.10 29.67
C ARG A 364 0.19 -6.99 29.47
N ASP A 365 1.29 -6.66 30.15
CA ASP A 365 2.40 -7.59 30.34
C ASP A 365 1.93 -8.77 31.18
N VAL A 366 1.73 -9.93 30.55
CA VAL A 366 1.54 -11.20 31.27
C VAL A 366 2.92 -11.77 31.57
N VAL A 367 3.32 -11.69 32.84
CA VAL A 367 4.56 -12.27 33.35
C VAL A 367 4.49 -13.79 33.22
N LEU A 368 5.38 -14.36 32.40
CA LEU A 368 5.57 -15.81 32.31
C LEU A 368 6.33 -16.33 33.54
N PRO A 369 5.81 -17.30 34.31
CA PRO A 369 6.60 -18.04 35.28
C PRO A 369 7.57 -18.98 34.56
N SER A 370 8.83 -18.96 34.95
CA SER A 370 9.87 -19.84 34.39
C SER A 370 9.69 -21.30 34.84
N GLY A 371 9.62 -22.21 33.88
CA GLY A 371 9.64 -23.68 34.06
C GLY A 371 10.79 -24.30 33.25
N SER A 372 11.49 -25.28 33.85
CA SER A 372 12.79 -25.79 33.41
C SER A 372 12.90 -26.31 31.97
N LEU A 373 13.94 -25.85 31.26
CA LEU A 373 14.50 -26.53 30.10
C LEU A 373 15.29 -27.79 30.53
N THR A 374 15.16 -28.89 29.78
CA THR A 374 16.13 -29.99 29.78
C THR A 374 16.68 -30.22 28.37
N ASP A 375 17.99 -30.46 28.31
CA ASP A 375 18.85 -30.40 27.13
C ASP A 375 18.68 -31.62 26.20
N LEU A 376 18.34 -31.40 24.93
CA LEU A 376 18.58 -32.36 23.85
C LEU A 376 19.15 -31.64 22.62
N ARG A 377 20.48 -31.68 22.52
CA ARG A 377 21.25 -31.20 21.37
C ARG A 377 20.99 -32.11 20.17
N HIS A 378 20.52 -31.54 19.06
CA HIS A 378 20.69 -32.16 17.75
C HIS A 378 21.59 -31.32 16.85
N VAL A 379 22.55 -32.00 16.23
CA VAL A 379 23.63 -31.43 15.42
C VAL A 379 23.05 -30.84 14.13
N ARG A 380 23.32 -29.55 13.87
CA ARG A 380 23.08 -28.96 12.55
C ARG A 380 24.15 -29.41 11.57
N SER A 381 23.78 -30.18 10.56
CA SER A 381 24.59 -30.38 9.36
C SER A 381 24.70 -29.06 8.59
N ALA A 382 25.91 -28.72 8.14
CA ALA A 382 26.16 -27.53 7.35
C ALA A 382 25.94 -27.83 5.87
N LEU A 383 25.20 -26.95 5.17
CA LEU A 383 25.49 -26.37 3.84
C LEU A 383 24.26 -25.56 3.37
N PRO A 384 24.37 -24.25 3.06
CA PRO A 384 23.29 -23.48 2.46
C PRO A 384 23.24 -23.63 0.92
N PRO A 385 22.06 -23.47 0.28
CA PRO A 385 21.93 -23.54 -1.18
C PRO A 385 22.57 -22.33 -1.90
N PRO A 386 23.04 -22.48 -3.15
CA PRO A 386 23.92 -21.52 -3.82
C PRO A 386 23.29 -20.16 -4.13
N LEU A 387 21.96 -20.07 -4.26
CA LEU A 387 21.26 -18.83 -4.63
C LEU A 387 21.36 -17.71 -3.56
N PHE A 388 21.70 -18.06 -2.32
CA PHE A 388 21.95 -17.05 -1.27
C PHE A 388 23.36 -16.43 -1.32
N VAL A 389 24.30 -17.00 -2.11
CA VAL A 389 25.71 -16.58 -2.06
C VAL A 389 25.97 -15.37 -2.96
N ASN A 390 25.40 -15.31 -4.17
CA ASN A 390 25.66 -14.21 -5.10
C ASN A 390 25.02 -12.88 -4.67
N THR A 391 23.81 -12.91 -4.09
CA THR A 391 23.15 -11.71 -3.54
C THR A 391 23.81 -11.18 -2.25
N LEU A 392 24.71 -11.95 -1.63
CA LEU A 392 25.49 -11.50 -0.47
C LEU A 392 26.77 -10.74 -0.84
N PHE A 393 27.29 -10.86 -2.07
CA PHE A 393 28.53 -10.18 -2.46
C PHE A 393 28.43 -8.65 -2.47
N MET A 394 27.28 -8.09 -2.91
CA MET A 394 27.01 -6.64 -2.80
C MET A 394 26.41 -6.21 -1.46
N ARG A 395 26.22 -7.15 -0.51
CA ARG A 395 25.56 -6.89 0.78
C ARG A 395 26.51 -6.84 1.98
N GLN A 396 27.83 -6.81 1.74
CA GLN A 396 28.75 -6.28 2.74
C GLN A 396 28.39 -4.81 3.00
N SER A 397 28.50 -4.37 4.26
CA SER A 397 28.19 -3.00 4.68
C SER A 397 29.00 -2.00 3.86
N ARG A 398 28.35 -1.39 2.84
CA ARG A 398 28.98 -0.59 1.79
C ARG A 398 29.87 0.48 2.42
N ALA A 399 31.16 0.46 2.12
CA ALA A 399 32.06 1.53 2.52
C ALA A 399 31.53 2.86 1.95
N PRO A 400 31.60 3.98 2.70
CA PRO A 400 31.07 5.24 2.21
C PRO A 400 31.78 5.62 0.91
N THR A 401 30.99 5.85 -0.15
CA THR A 401 31.50 6.26 -1.48
C THR A 401 32.40 7.49 -1.34
N ALA A 402 33.40 7.67 -2.21
CA ALA A 402 34.26 8.87 -2.18
C ALA A 402 33.46 10.19 -2.16
N SER A 403 32.31 10.24 -2.87
CA SER A 403 31.37 11.37 -2.82
C SER A 403 30.63 11.52 -1.47
N GLN A 404 30.29 10.41 -0.80
CA GLN A 404 29.64 10.40 0.52
C GLN A 404 30.62 10.76 1.66
N ILE A 405 31.91 10.48 1.49
CA ILE A 405 32.97 10.98 2.38
C ILE A 405 33.12 12.50 2.23
N GLN A 406 33.02 13.02 1.00
CA GLN A 406 33.08 14.46 0.75
C GLN A 406 31.83 15.21 1.24
N ASN A 407 30.65 14.61 1.10
CA ASN A 407 29.37 15.17 1.54
C ASN A 407 28.54 14.09 2.27
N PRO A 408 28.40 14.15 3.61
CA PRO A 408 27.69 13.10 4.35
C PRO A 408 26.22 13.00 3.93
N PRO A 409 25.65 11.79 3.90
CA PRO A 409 24.28 11.58 3.44
C PRO A 409 23.26 12.31 4.35
N PRO A 410 22.16 12.82 3.77
CA PRO A 410 21.08 13.44 4.54
C PRO A 410 20.37 12.41 5.45
N PRO A 411 19.62 12.85 6.48
CA PRO A 411 18.64 11.98 7.12
C PRO A 411 17.58 11.54 6.09
N SER A 412 17.10 10.30 6.24
CA SER A 412 16.09 9.70 5.35
C SER A 412 14.83 10.55 5.22
N SER A 413 14.19 10.50 4.05
CA SER A 413 13.10 11.42 3.71
C SER A 413 11.96 11.40 4.74
N SER A 414 11.41 12.59 4.96
CA SER A 414 10.24 12.86 5.82
C SER A 414 8.93 12.19 5.35
N THR A 415 8.99 11.39 4.28
CA THR A 415 7.90 10.56 3.74
C THR A 415 8.16 9.05 3.84
N LYS A 416 9.36 8.63 4.25
CA LYS A 416 9.70 7.26 4.66
C LYS A 416 9.32 7.02 6.13
N SER A 417 9.54 7.99 7.02
CA SER A 417 9.11 7.90 8.42
C SER A 417 7.58 8.07 8.58
N GLY A 418 6.89 6.97 8.88
CA GLY A 418 5.49 7.00 9.38
C GLY A 418 4.38 6.66 8.37
N ARG A 419 4.50 5.56 7.60
CA ARG A 419 3.39 5.02 6.77
C ARG A 419 2.51 4.01 7.53
N PHE A 420 1.71 4.51 8.47
CA PHE A 420 0.41 3.91 8.75
C PHE A 420 -0.64 4.57 7.84
N PHE A 421 -1.60 3.79 7.32
CA PHE A 421 -2.65 4.12 6.34
C PHE A 421 -2.28 4.25 4.84
N GLY A 422 -2.85 3.35 4.04
CA GLY A 422 -3.41 3.62 2.71
C GLY A 422 -2.45 3.78 1.51
N LYS A 423 -2.12 2.67 0.82
CA LYS A 423 -1.67 2.71 -0.59
C LYS A 423 -2.85 3.03 -1.51
N ALA A 424 -3.09 4.31 -1.82
CA ALA A 424 -4.01 4.72 -2.90
C ALA A 424 -3.54 6.04 -3.54
N ASN A 425 -3.15 5.98 -4.83
CA ASN A 425 -2.41 7.07 -5.49
C ASN A 425 -3.31 7.98 -6.38
N ILE A 426 -4.57 8.20 -5.98
CA ILE A 426 -5.60 8.94 -6.76
C ILE A 426 -5.40 10.49 -6.67
N GLY A 427 -4.28 10.95 -6.10
CA GLY A 427 -4.13 12.31 -5.58
C GLY A 427 -3.47 13.36 -6.48
N HIS A 428 -3.05 13.05 -7.72
CA HIS A 428 -2.17 13.95 -8.47
C HIS A 428 -2.88 15.20 -9.05
N THR A 429 -4.04 15.02 -9.69
CA THR A 429 -4.78 16.11 -10.38
C THR A 429 -5.70 16.91 -9.45
N PHE A 430 -6.41 16.25 -8.54
CA PHE A 430 -7.37 16.93 -7.66
C PHE A 430 -6.73 17.85 -6.61
N ARG A 431 -5.49 17.57 -6.17
CA ARG A 431 -4.81 18.35 -5.11
C ARG A 431 -4.29 19.72 -5.54
N HIS A 432 -4.08 19.97 -6.83
CA HIS A 432 -3.57 21.27 -7.30
C HIS A 432 -4.64 22.37 -7.16
N LYS A 433 -5.90 22.09 -7.51
CA LYS A 433 -7.00 23.08 -7.46
C LYS A 433 -7.40 23.51 -6.04
N ALA A 434 -7.05 22.73 -5.01
CA ALA A 434 -7.26 23.07 -3.60
C ALA A 434 -6.03 23.70 -2.91
N ALA A 435 -5.02 24.15 -3.66
CA ALA A 435 -3.83 24.80 -3.10
C ALA A 435 -3.95 26.33 -3.19
N GLY A 436 -4.06 27.01 -2.05
CA GLY A 436 -4.03 28.48 -1.96
C GLY A 436 -5.22 29.15 -1.26
N ALA A 437 -6.29 28.41 -0.95
CA ALA A 437 -7.51 28.97 -0.34
C ALA A 437 -7.37 29.35 1.15
N MET A 438 -6.42 28.77 1.88
CA MET A 438 -6.15 29.08 3.29
C MET A 438 -4.65 29.25 3.54
N GLY A 439 -4.24 30.47 3.83
CA GLY A 439 -2.86 30.91 4.04
C GLY A 439 -2.71 32.39 3.72
N PRO A 440 -1.77 33.12 4.34
CA PRO A 440 -1.61 34.55 4.10
C PRO A 440 -1.04 34.81 2.70
N ASP A 441 -1.43 35.94 2.09
CA ASP A 441 -1.37 36.14 0.64
C ASP A 441 0.01 35.99 0.01
N LEU A 442 1.07 36.49 0.68
CA LEU A 442 2.44 36.38 0.19
C LEU A 442 2.88 34.91 0.05
N ALA A 443 2.59 34.11 1.08
CA ALA A 443 3.05 32.73 1.18
C ALA A 443 2.27 31.75 0.27
N LYS A 444 1.18 32.18 -0.38
CA LYS A 444 0.31 31.31 -1.21
C LYS A 444 1.09 30.69 -2.38
N LYS A 445 1.87 31.48 -3.11
CA LYS A 445 2.65 31.02 -4.28
C LYS A 445 3.68 29.96 -3.88
N LEU A 446 4.48 30.25 -2.86
CA LEU A 446 5.52 29.35 -2.38
C LEU A 446 4.95 28.09 -1.69
N SER A 447 3.77 28.20 -1.06
CA SER A 447 3.03 27.05 -0.54
C SER A 447 2.55 26.11 -1.64
N SER A 448 2.15 26.64 -2.80
CA SER A 448 1.82 25.82 -3.96
C SER A 448 3.04 25.07 -4.47
N LEU A 449 4.18 25.76 -4.65
CA LEU A 449 5.44 25.14 -5.07
C LEU A 449 5.85 24.00 -4.12
N VAL A 450 5.96 24.25 -2.81
CA VAL A 450 6.31 23.22 -1.81
C VAL A 450 5.37 21.99 -1.85
N LYS A 451 4.10 22.18 -2.22
CA LYS A 451 3.12 21.09 -2.39
C LYS A 451 3.34 20.32 -3.68
N MET A 452 3.67 21.00 -4.79
CA MET A 452 4.03 20.36 -6.06
C MET A 452 5.33 19.56 -5.93
N GLU A 453 6.36 20.15 -5.30
CA GLU A 453 7.65 19.48 -5.02
C GLU A 453 7.46 18.21 -4.17
N LYS A 454 6.54 18.24 -3.20
CA LYS A 454 6.17 17.05 -2.41
C LYS A 454 5.52 15.95 -3.27
N ASN A 455 4.79 16.31 -4.34
CA ASN A 455 4.22 15.33 -5.26
C ASN A 455 5.30 14.75 -6.18
N VAL A 456 6.20 15.58 -6.74
CA VAL A 456 7.33 15.14 -7.57
C VAL A 456 8.19 14.12 -6.83
N MET A 457 8.60 14.45 -5.61
CA MET A 457 9.40 13.55 -4.76
C MET A 457 8.69 12.22 -4.47
N ARG A 458 7.36 12.21 -4.25
CA ARG A 458 6.57 10.97 -4.09
C ARG A 458 6.51 10.12 -5.35
N SER A 459 6.52 10.76 -6.52
CA SER A 459 6.59 10.05 -7.80
C SER A 459 7.96 9.42 -8.00
N MET A 460 9.05 10.13 -7.64
CA MET A 460 10.41 9.59 -7.63
C MET A 460 10.56 8.40 -6.66
N GLU A 461 10.01 8.51 -5.43
CA GLU A 461 9.92 7.39 -4.48
C GLU A 461 9.15 6.18 -5.02
N LEU A 462 8.22 6.37 -5.96
CA LEU A 462 7.52 5.26 -6.61
C LEU A 462 8.41 4.64 -7.68
N VAL A 463 8.92 5.46 -8.61
CA VAL A 463 9.79 5.03 -9.71
C VAL A 463 11.00 4.22 -9.21
N SER A 464 11.63 4.63 -8.11
CA SER A 464 12.74 3.90 -7.48
C SER A 464 12.33 2.47 -7.08
N ARG A 465 11.21 2.29 -6.35
CA ARG A 465 10.73 0.95 -5.95
C ARG A 465 10.31 0.09 -7.14
N GLU A 466 9.53 0.66 -8.07
CA GLU A 466 9.09 -0.07 -9.26
C GLU A 466 10.31 -0.51 -10.12
N ARG A 467 11.39 0.29 -10.15
CA ARG A 467 12.64 -0.06 -10.85
C ARG A 467 13.38 -1.22 -10.18
N MET A 468 13.40 -1.27 -8.85
CA MET A 468 13.93 -2.42 -8.09
C MET A 468 13.13 -3.70 -8.34
N GLU A 469 11.80 -3.59 -8.43
CA GLU A 469 10.91 -4.72 -8.74
C GLU A 469 11.10 -5.19 -10.20
N VAL A 470 11.21 -4.27 -11.16
CA VAL A 470 11.54 -4.57 -12.57
C VAL A 470 12.88 -5.27 -12.71
N ALA A 471 13.91 -4.85 -11.97
CA ALA A 471 15.22 -5.51 -11.96
C ALA A 471 15.13 -6.99 -11.53
N GLN A 472 14.34 -7.29 -10.49
CA GLN A 472 14.13 -8.66 -10.02
C GLN A 472 13.37 -9.50 -11.05
N GLN A 473 12.31 -8.95 -11.66
CA GLN A 473 11.53 -9.66 -12.68
C GLN A 473 12.34 -9.94 -13.95
N LEU A 474 13.27 -9.05 -14.33
CA LEU A 474 14.17 -9.25 -15.47
C LEU A 474 15.10 -10.47 -15.25
N SER A 475 15.73 -10.56 -14.08
CA SER A 475 16.60 -11.69 -13.71
C SER A 475 15.82 -13.01 -13.64
N ILE A 476 14.63 -13.02 -12.99
CA ILE A 476 13.77 -14.22 -12.88
C ILE A 476 13.28 -14.72 -14.26
N TRP A 477 12.97 -13.80 -15.18
CA TRP A 477 12.59 -14.18 -16.55
C TRP A 477 13.78 -14.76 -17.33
N GLY A 478 14.97 -14.17 -17.13
CA GLY A 478 16.22 -14.61 -17.74
C GLY A 478 16.67 -16.02 -17.34
N GLU A 479 16.44 -16.42 -16.09
CA GLU A 479 16.78 -17.75 -15.55
C GLU A 479 16.19 -18.91 -16.39
N ALA A 480 15.06 -18.68 -17.08
CA ALA A 480 14.38 -19.66 -17.91
C ALA A 480 14.78 -19.64 -19.41
N CYS A 481 15.76 -18.82 -19.79
CA CYS A 481 16.25 -18.64 -21.16
C CYS A 481 17.59 -19.38 -21.40
N ASP A 482 18.18 -19.19 -22.59
CA ASP A 482 19.53 -19.67 -22.91
C ASP A 482 20.60 -19.09 -21.96
N ASP A 483 21.74 -19.78 -21.83
CA ASP A 483 22.81 -19.47 -20.87
C ASP A 483 23.37 -18.04 -20.99
N ASP A 484 23.48 -17.51 -22.21
CA ASP A 484 23.93 -16.15 -22.53
C ASP A 484 22.92 -15.09 -22.06
N VAL A 485 21.64 -15.30 -22.37
CA VAL A 485 20.53 -14.44 -21.95
C VAL A 485 20.41 -14.45 -20.43
N SER A 486 20.50 -15.63 -19.81
CA SER A 486 20.40 -15.82 -18.35
C SER A 486 21.49 -15.04 -17.59
N ASP A 487 22.76 -15.16 -18.00
CA ASP A 487 23.85 -14.43 -17.34
C ASP A 487 23.75 -12.91 -17.51
N VAL A 488 23.48 -12.44 -18.74
CA VAL A 488 23.41 -11.01 -19.05
C VAL A 488 22.21 -10.34 -18.38
N THR A 489 21.04 -10.99 -18.37
CA THR A 489 19.84 -10.44 -17.70
C THR A 489 19.96 -10.41 -16.18
N ASP A 490 20.67 -11.35 -15.57
CA ASP A 490 21.05 -11.29 -14.14
C ASP A 490 21.91 -10.06 -13.84
N LYS A 491 22.99 -9.84 -14.61
CA LYS A 491 23.86 -8.65 -14.41
C LYS A 491 23.14 -7.34 -14.73
N LEU A 492 22.27 -7.30 -15.74
CA LEU A 492 21.40 -6.15 -16.02
C LEU A 492 20.41 -5.90 -14.87
N GLY A 493 19.89 -6.95 -14.24
CA GLY A 493 19.10 -6.87 -13.02
C GLY A 493 19.86 -6.14 -11.91
N VAL A 494 21.10 -6.56 -11.61
CA VAL A 494 21.97 -5.89 -10.63
C VAL A 494 22.14 -4.39 -10.94
N LEU A 495 22.45 -4.04 -12.19
CA LEU A 495 22.62 -2.65 -12.61
C LEU A 495 21.33 -1.82 -12.48
N ILE A 496 20.18 -2.35 -12.92
CA ILE A 496 18.90 -1.65 -12.84
C ILE A 496 18.45 -1.48 -11.37
N TYR A 497 18.76 -2.45 -10.51
CA TYR A 497 18.50 -2.36 -9.08
C TYR A 497 19.32 -1.23 -8.42
N GLU A 498 20.62 -1.13 -8.72
CA GLU A 498 21.49 -0.05 -8.22
C GLU A 498 21.03 1.33 -8.73
N ILE A 499 20.47 1.44 -9.94
CA ILE A 499 19.83 2.69 -10.38
C ILE A 499 18.64 3.05 -9.45
N GLY A 500 17.84 2.07 -9.03
CA GLY A 500 16.73 2.28 -8.09
C GLY A 500 17.22 2.79 -6.72
N GLU A 501 18.31 2.23 -6.20
CA GLU A 501 18.98 2.69 -4.97
C GLU A 501 19.53 4.12 -5.10
N LEU A 502 20.17 4.44 -6.24
CA LEU A 502 20.66 5.80 -6.53
C LEU A 502 19.54 6.83 -6.69
N GLU A 503 18.36 6.42 -7.18
CA GLU A 503 17.15 7.27 -7.16
C GLU A 503 16.65 7.52 -5.72
N ASP A 504 16.67 6.51 -4.84
CA ASP A 504 16.23 6.66 -3.45
C ASP A 504 17.17 7.57 -2.63
N GLN A 505 18.49 7.45 -2.85
CA GLN A 505 19.50 8.36 -2.31
C GLN A 505 19.35 9.79 -2.85
N PHE A 506 18.93 9.97 -4.10
CA PHE A 506 18.62 11.29 -4.65
C PHE A 506 17.35 11.88 -4.04
N VAL A 507 16.31 11.07 -3.82
CA VAL A 507 15.06 11.48 -3.14
C VAL A 507 15.31 12.05 -1.75
N ASP A 508 16.19 11.45 -0.95
CA ASP A 508 16.50 11.96 0.39
C ASP A 508 17.16 13.35 0.34
N ARG A 509 18.01 13.60 -0.67
CA ARG A 509 18.59 14.93 -0.93
C ARG A 509 17.56 15.92 -1.48
N TYR A 510 16.64 15.45 -2.32
CA TYR A 510 15.52 16.25 -2.81
C TYR A 510 14.61 16.75 -1.69
N ASP A 511 14.45 15.96 -0.62
CA ASP A 511 13.70 16.38 0.56
C ASP A 511 14.38 17.56 1.29
N GLN A 512 15.70 17.52 1.49
CA GLN A 512 16.42 18.66 2.11
C GLN A 512 16.26 19.96 1.31
N TYR A 513 16.32 19.88 -0.01
CA TYR A 513 15.95 20.99 -0.90
C TYR A 513 14.53 21.51 -0.59
N ARG A 514 13.54 20.61 -0.59
CA ARG A 514 12.13 20.95 -0.32
C ARG A 514 11.92 21.55 1.08
N VAL A 515 12.62 21.05 2.10
CA VAL A 515 12.58 21.57 3.48
C VAL A 515 13.19 22.97 3.55
N THR A 516 14.26 23.24 2.79
CA THR A 516 14.86 24.57 2.69
C THR A 516 13.89 25.57 2.05
N ILE A 517 13.20 25.21 0.97
CA ILE A 517 12.15 26.05 0.36
C ILE A 517 10.95 26.23 1.32
N LYS A 518 10.56 25.20 2.08
CA LYS A 518 9.54 25.29 3.13
C LYS A 518 9.95 26.26 4.26
N SER A 519 11.24 26.37 4.58
CA SER A 519 11.76 27.35 5.55
C SER A 519 11.52 28.78 5.08
N ILE A 520 11.80 29.09 3.80
CA ILE A 520 11.51 30.41 3.21
C ILE A 520 10.01 30.74 3.36
N ARG A 521 9.11 29.80 3.02
CA ARG A 521 7.66 29.98 3.14
C ARG A 521 7.20 30.25 4.58
N ASN A 522 7.84 29.61 5.57
CA ASN A 522 7.53 29.87 6.98
C ASN A 522 7.92 31.31 7.37
N ILE A 523 9.06 31.81 6.88
CA ILE A 523 9.53 33.17 7.14
C ILE A 523 8.61 34.19 6.45
N GLU A 524 8.27 33.99 5.17
CA GLU A 524 7.27 34.81 4.46
C GLU A 524 5.96 34.92 5.24
N ALA A 525 5.44 33.80 5.77
CA ALA A 525 4.23 33.79 6.58
C ALA A 525 4.39 34.55 7.92
N SER A 526 5.58 34.51 8.53
CA SER A 526 5.85 35.21 9.80
C SER A 526 5.97 36.74 9.69
N VAL A 527 6.23 37.27 8.50
CA VAL A 527 6.29 38.73 8.24
C VAL A 527 4.91 39.33 7.98
N GLN A 528 3.91 38.52 7.61
CA GLN A 528 2.57 39.02 7.27
C GLN A 528 1.90 39.82 8.41
N PRO A 529 1.94 39.40 9.69
CA PRO A 529 1.39 40.18 10.80
C PRO A 529 1.97 41.59 10.96
N SER A 530 3.24 41.84 10.59
CA SER A 530 3.81 43.21 10.66
C SER A 530 3.25 44.12 9.56
N ARG A 531 3.01 43.58 8.36
CA ARG A 531 2.32 44.30 7.27
C ARG A 531 0.87 44.58 7.62
N ASP A 532 0.15 43.58 8.13
CA ASP A 532 -1.25 43.71 8.53
C ASP A 532 -1.41 44.73 9.66
N ARG A 533 -0.46 44.77 10.62
CA ARG A 533 -0.41 45.78 11.68
C ARG A 533 -0.20 47.18 11.11
N LYS A 534 0.78 47.36 10.21
CA LYS A 534 1.03 48.66 9.54
C LYS A 534 -0.24 49.14 8.82
N GLN A 535 -0.83 48.29 7.97
CA GLN A 535 -2.03 48.65 7.21
C GLN A 535 -3.19 49.04 8.13
N LYS A 536 -3.45 48.24 9.18
CA LYS A 536 -4.55 48.49 10.13
C LYS A 536 -4.40 49.83 10.86
N ILE A 537 -3.18 50.23 11.24
CA ILE A 537 -2.94 51.54 11.87
C ILE A 537 -3.16 52.66 10.84
N THR A 538 -2.67 52.51 9.61
CA THR A 538 -2.91 53.46 8.51
C THR A 538 -4.40 53.66 8.24
N ASP A 539 -5.18 52.57 8.17
CA ASP A 539 -6.63 52.61 7.93
C ASP A 539 -7.38 53.29 9.10
N GLN A 540 -6.93 53.07 10.34
CA GLN A 540 -7.47 53.74 11.53
C GLN A 540 -7.18 55.24 11.52
N ILE A 541 -5.97 55.66 11.12
CA ILE A 541 -5.61 57.07 10.96
C ILE A 541 -6.47 57.70 9.86
N ALA A 542 -6.62 57.06 8.70
CA ALA A 542 -7.46 57.56 7.62
C ALA A 542 -8.93 57.69 8.04
N GLN A 543 -9.47 56.69 8.75
CA GLN A 543 -10.84 56.73 9.25
C GLN A 543 -11.07 57.82 10.30
N LEU A 544 -10.11 58.05 11.21
CA LEU A 544 -10.19 59.11 12.22
C LEU A 544 -10.01 60.50 11.61
N LYS A 545 -9.07 60.69 10.68
CA LYS A 545 -8.90 61.96 9.95
C LYS A 545 -10.15 62.35 9.17
N TYR A 546 -10.90 61.37 8.64
CA TYR A 546 -12.17 61.63 7.96
C TYR A 546 -13.34 61.92 8.92
N LYS A 547 -13.44 61.22 10.05
CA LYS A 547 -14.60 61.32 10.98
C LYS A 547 -14.43 62.39 12.07
N GLU A 548 -13.25 62.51 12.65
CA GLU A 548 -12.95 63.32 13.83
C GLU A 548 -11.55 63.97 13.70
N PRO A 549 -11.36 64.97 12.81
CA PRO A 549 -10.03 65.54 12.52
C PRO A 549 -9.34 66.19 13.74
N ASN A 550 -10.10 66.58 14.77
CA ASN A 550 -9.57 67.19 16.01
C ASN A 550 -9.32 66.16 17.13
N SER A 551 -9.35 64.85 16.85
CA SER A 551 -9.20 63.81 17.87
C SER A 551 -7.73 63.66 18.30
N PRO A 552 -7.38 63.78 19.61
CA PRO A 552 -6.00 63.66 20.08
C PRO A 552 -5.41 62.25 19.89
N LYS A 553 -6.26 61.26 19.58
CA LYS A 553 -5.85 59.89 19.23
C LYS A 553 -5.07 59.81 17.92
N ILE A 554 -5.21 60.79 17.01
CA ILE A 554 -4.49 60.80 15.74
C ILE A 554 -2.97 60.86 15.99
N VAL A 555 -2.51 61.76 16.86
CA VAL A 555 -1.07 61.91 17.19
C VAL A 555 -0.48 60.64 17.81
N VAL A 556 -1.25 59.94 18.64
CA VAL A 556 -0.82 58.67 19.25
C VAL A 556 -0.69 57.58 18.18
N LEU A 557 -1.67 57.47 17.28
CA LEU A 557 -1.63 56.48 16.19
C LEU A 557 -0.55 56.79 15.16
N GLU A 558 -0.24 58.05 14.88
CA GLU A 558 0.89 58.44 14.03
C GLU A 558 2.23 58.01 14.63
N GLN A 559 2.42 58.16 15.94
CA GLN A 559 3.60 57.63 16.62
C GLN A 559 3.65 56.09 16.61
N GLU A 560 2.51 55.42 16.76
CA GLU A 560 2.42 53.96 16.60
C GLU A 560 2.70 53.49 15.17
N LEU A 561 2.29 54.28 14.16
CA LEU A 561 2.57 54.00 12.76
C LEU A 561 4.07 54.04 12.49
N VAL A 562 4.78 55.11 12.86
CA VAL A 562 6.24 55.23 12.67
C VAL A 562 6.98 54.03 13.29
N ARG A 563 6.53 53.57 14.48
CA ARG A 563 7.07 52.35 15.10
C ARG A 563 6.76 51.09 14.28
N ALA A 564 5.51 50.90 13.83
CA ALA A 564 5.11 49.75 13.03
C ALA A 564 5.81 49.73 11.65
N GLU A 565 6.12 50.90 11.08
CA GLU A 565 6.89 51.03 9.85
C GLU A 565 8.35 50.58 10.04
N ALA A 566 9.01 51.03 11.12
CA ALA A 566 10.36 50.56 11.45
C ALA A 566 10.39 49.04 11.71
N GLU A 567 9.43 48.50 12.47
CA GLU A 567 9.27 47.06 12.69
C GLU A 567 9.07 46.30 11.36
N SER A 568 8.25 46.84 10.44
CA SER A 568 8.03 46.24 9.11
C SER A 568 9.27 46.32 8.21
N LEU A 569 10.02 47.42 8.20
CA LEU A 569 11.23 47.57 7.37
C LEU A 569 12.31 46.55 7.77
N VAL A 570 12.51 46.34 9.07
CA VAL A 570 13.45 45.32 9.58
C VAL A 570 13.00 43.91 9.17
N ALA A 571 11.70 43.61 9.28
CA ALA A 571 11.15 42.31 8.89
C ALA A 571 11.28 42.04 7.37
N GLU A 572 11.03 43.05 6.52
CA GLU A 572 11.24 42.94 5.07
C GLU A 572 12.72 42.74 4.72
N ALA A 573 13.64 43.48 5.35
CA ALA A 573 15.07 43.33 5.11
C ALA A 573 15.57 41.92 5.49
N GLN A 574 15.12 41.40 6.63
CA GLN A 574 15.42 40.03 7.07
C GLN A 574 14.87 38.98 6.10
N LEU A 575 13.58 39.07 5.72
CA LEU A 575 12.97 38.18 4.72
C LEU A 575 13.73 38.20 3.40
N SER A 576 14.05 39.40 2.90
CA SER A 576 14.76 39.63 1.64
C SER A 576 16.15 38.96 1.66
N ASN A 577 16.89 39.08 2.76
CA ASN A 577 18.22 38.50 2.90
C ASN A 577 18.18 36.97 3.07
N ILE A 578 17.35 36.45 3.98
CA ILE A 578 17.26 35.00 4.22
C ILE A 578 16.70 34.28 2.98
N THR A 579 15.75 34.88 2.26
CA THR A 579 15.24 34.32 0.99
C THR A 579 16.36 34.15 -0.02
N ARG A 580 17.23 35.17 -0.22
CA ARG A 580 18.37 35.06 -1.15
C ARG A 580 19.38 33.99 -0.74
N GLU A 581 19.70 33.91 0.56
CA GLU A 581 20.62 32.91 1.10
C GLU A 581 20.07 31.49 0.92
N LYS A 582 18.86 31.22 1.41
CA LYS A 582 18.23 29.90 1.38
C LYS A 582 17.86 29.46 -0.03
N LEU A 583 17.42 30.36 -0.91
CA LEU A 583 17.13 30.04 -2.31
C LEU A 583 18.40 29.60 -3.04
N LYS A 584 19.51 30.33 -2.85
CA LYS A 584 20.80 29.96 -3.44
C LYS A 584 21.28 28.61 -2.89
N ALA A 585 21.25 28.41 -1.57
CA ALA A 585 21.66 27.16 -0.95
C ALA A 585 20.81 25.96 -1.43
N ALA A 586 19.48 26.12 -1.47
CA ALA A 586 18.55 25.07 -1.90
C ALA A 586 18.82 24.60 -3.33
N PHE A 587 18.89 25.52 -4.30
CA PHE A 587 19.10 25.15 -5.70
C PHE A 587 20.54 24.69 -5.99
N THR A 588 21.56 25.24 -5.31
CA THR A 588 22.92 24.67 -5.40
C THR A 588 22.93 23.21 -4.97
N TYR A 589 22.35 22.91 -3.80
CA TYR A 589 22.27 21.54 -3.29
C TYR A 589 21.47 20.60 -4.21
N GLN A 590 20.33 21.05 -4.73
CA GLN A 590 19.52 20.28 -5.68
C GLN A 590 20.29 19.95 -6.97
N PHE A 591 20.97 20.92 -7.57
CA PHE A 591 21.69 20.71 -8.83
C PHE A 591 22.97 19.88 -8.65
N ASP A 592 23.69 20.00 -7.53
CA ASP A 592 24.82 19.13 -7.24
C ASP A 592 24.38 17.68 -6.97
N ALA A 593 23.30 17.46 -6.22
CA ALA A 593 22.71 16.14 -6.03
C ALA A 593 22.19 15.51 -7.34
N MET A 594 21.57 16.33 -8.20
CA MET A 594 21.08 15.91 -9.51
C MET A 594 22.22 15.55 -10.46
N ARG A 595 23.32 16.31 -10.45
CA ARG A 595 24.52 16.03 -11.24
C ARG A 595 25.15 14.71 -10.85
N GLU A 596 25.36 14.45 -9.55
CA GLU A 596 25.85 13.15 -9.08
C GLU A 596 24.95 12.00 -9.53
N HIS A 597 23.64 12.15 -9.34
CA HIS A 597 22.67 11.15 -9.73
C HIS A 597 22.74 10.85 -11.24
N SER A 598 22.66 11.87 -12.09
CA SER A 598 22.72 11.71 -13.55
C SER A 598 24.05 11.16 -14.07
N GLU A 599 25.19 11.54 -13.49
CA GLU A 599 26.48 11.01 -13.90
C GLU A 599 26.67 9.54 -13.49
N LYS A 600 26.23 9.15 -12.29
CA LYS A 600 26.23 7.74 -11.87
C LYS A 600 25.28 6.88 -12.73
N LEU A 601 24.11 7.41 -13.11
CA LEU A 601 23.23 6.74 -14.08
C LEU A 601 23.90 6.60 -15.46
N ALA A 602 24.66 7.60 -15.92
CA ALA A 602 25.38 7.53 -17.19
C ALA A 602 26.51 6.47 -17.16
N ILE A 603 27.20 6.31 -16.03
CA ILE A 603 28.18 5.23 -15.81
C ILE A 603 27.49 3.87 -15.92
N ILE A 604 26.40 3.64 -15.17
CA ILE A 604 25.67 2.37 -15.21
C ILE A 604 25.11 2.08 -16.61
N ALA A 605 24.57 3.09 -17.30
CA ALA A 605 24.07 2.92 -18.67
C ALA A 605 25.18 2.56 -19.67
N GLY A 606 26.42 3.01 -19.44
CA GLY A 606 27.59 2.61 -20.22
C GLY A 606 27.92 1.13 -20.03
N TYR A 607 28.13 0.69 -18.78
CA TYR A 607 28.43 -0.71 -18.47
C TYR A 607 27.28 -1.67 -18.81
N GLY A 608 26.03 -1.25 -18.62
CA GLY A 608 24.85 -2.00 -19.06
C GLY A 608 24.79 -2.20 -20.57
N LYS A 609 25.38 -1.30 -21.36
CA LYS A 609 25.53 -1.52 -22.81
C LYS A 609 26.64 -2.53 -23.11
N HIS A 610 27.76 -2.50 -22.38
CA HIS A 610 28.83 -3.50 -22.54
C HIS A 610 28.39 -4.92 -22.18
N LEU A 611 27.48 -5.09 -21.20
CA LEU A 611 26.86 -6.40 -20.94
C LEU A 611 26.07 -6.95 -22.14
N LEU A 612 25.47 -6.09 -22.97
CA LEU A 612 24.75 -6.52 -24.17
C LEU A 612 25.68 -6.98 -25.29
N GLU A 613 26.96 -6.63 -25.26
CA GLU A 613 27.97 -7.09 -26.23
C GLU A 613 28.35 -8.57 -26.03
N LEU A 614 27.89 -9.20 -24.94
CA LEU A 614 28.04 -10.63 -24.63
C LEU A 614 26.91 -11.51 -25.18
N VAL A 615 25.80 -10.92 -25.64
CA VAL A 615 24.66 -11.66 -26.20
C VAL A 615 24.92 -11.89 -27.69
N ASP A 616 24.87 -13.14 -28.13
CA ASP A 616 25.02 -13.49 -29.55
C ASP A 616 23.69 -13.28 -30.28
N ASP A 617 23.64 -12.27 -31.15
CA ASP A 617 22.48 -11.95 -31.99
C ASP A 617 22.45 -12.72 -33.33
N THR A 618 23.40 -13.63 -33.57
CA THR A 618 23.42 -14.42 -34.80
C THR A 618 22.24 -15.39 -34.88
N PRO A 619 21.55 -15.46 -36.05
CA PRO A 619 20.38 -16.32 -36.23
C PRO A 619 20.81 -17.77 -36.42
N VAL A 620 20.15 -18.68 -35.70
CA VAL A 620 20.44 -20.11 -35.71
C VAL A 620 19.58 -20.86 -36.73
N THR A 621 20.16 -21.83 -37.44
CA THR A 621 19.41 -22.70 -38.36
C THR A 621 18.43 -23.60 -37.58
N PRO A 622 17.16 -23.78 -38.01
CA PRO A 622 16.24 -24.68 -37.32
C PRO A 622 16.77 -26.12 -37.22
N GLY A 623 17.00 -26.58 -35.99
CA GLY A 623 17.57 -27.90 -35.67
C GLY A 623 19.05 -27.90 -35.29
N GLU A 624 19.73 -26.76 -35.43
CA GLU A 624 21.08 -26.53 -34.92
C GLU A 624 21.01 -25.94 -33.50
N THR A 625 21.96 -26.29 -32.62
CA THR A 625 22.06 -25.73 -31.26
C THR A 625 23.02 -24.54 -31.25
N ARG A 626 22.76 -23.56 -30.36
CA ARG A 626 23.69 -22.45 -30.12
C ARG A 626 25.06 -22.93 -29.64
N GLN A 627 26.08 -22.09 -29.82
CA GLN A 627 27.40 -22.33 -29.26
C GLN A 627 27.35 -22.22 -27.73
N ALA A 628 28.27 -22.90 -27.03
CA ALA A 628 28.35 -22.81 -25.58
C ALA A 628 28.82 -21.41 -25.15
N TYR A 629 28.11 -20.80 -24.19
CA TYR A 629 28.42 -19.48 -23.67
C TYR A 629 29.59 -19.52 -22.66
N ASP A 630 30.55 -18.61 -22.83
CA ASP A 630 31.74 -18.46 -21.97
C ASP A 630 31.95 -16.99 -21.54
N GLY A 631 30.87 -16.21 -21.45
CA GLY A 631 30.92 -14.79 -21.09
C GLY A 631 30.95 -14.50 -19.59
N TYR A 632 30.80 -15.52 -18.72
CA TYR A 632 30.61 -15.37 -17.27
C TYR A 632 31.73 -14.60 -16.54
N GLU A 633 32.99 -14.77 -16.95
CA GLU A 633 34.11 -14.04 -16.34
C GLU A 633 34.09 -12.56 -16.77
N THR A 634 33.78 -12.29 -18.04
CA THR A 634 33.66 -10.94 -18.61
C THR A 634 32.47 -10.18 -18.03
N SER A 635 31.29 -10.82 -17.90
CA SER A 635 30.08 -10.20 -17.34
C SER A 635 30.29 -9.80 -15.87
N LYS A 636 31.01 -10.64 -15.12
CA LYS A 636 31.43 -10.36 -13.74
C LYS A 636 32.45 -9.22 -13.66
N ALA A 637 33.44 -9.19 -14.54
CA ALA A 637 34.42 -8.09 -14.61
C ALA A 637 33.74 -6.74 -14.89
N ILE A 638 32.79 -6.70 -15.82
CA ILE A 638 32.00 -5.48 -16.13
C ILE A 638 31.25 -4.94 -14.90
N ILE A 639 30.71 -5.81 -14.03
CA ILE A 639 30.07 -5.39 -12.78
C ILE A 639 31.10 -4.85 -11.78
N GLN A 640 32.28 -5.46 -11.67
CA GLN A 640 33.36 -4.96 -10.80
C GLN A 640 33.87 -3.59 -11.26
N ASP A 641 34.12 -3.41 -12.55
CA ASP A 641 34.49 -2.12 -13.15
C ASP A 641 33.41 -1.05 -12.92
N CYS A 642 32.13 -1.43 -12.97
CA CYS A 642 31.02 -0.53 -12.66
C CYS A 642 30.98 -0.14 -11.17
N GLU A 643 31.23 -1.08 -10.25
CA GLU A 643 31.32 -0.80 -8.81
C GLU A 643 32.50 0.13 -8.50
N ASP A 644 33.67 -0.13 -9.07
CA ASP A 644 34.86 0.70 -8.93
C ASP A 644 34.65 2.11 -9.52
N ALA A 645 33.97 2.23 -10.67
CA ALA A 645 33.62 3.53 -11.24
C ALA A 645 32.62 4.32 -10.36
N LEU A 646 31.64 3.64 -9.76
CA LEU A 646 30.65 4.27 -8.87
C LEU A 646 31.23 4.68 -7.51
N THR A 647 32.14 3.87 -6.95
CA THR A 647 32.80 4.13 -5.65
C THR A 647 33.83 5.26 -5.74
N ASN A 648 34.58 5.32 -6.85
CA ASN A 648 35.58 6.35 -7.12
C ASN A 648 35.01 7.64 -7.75
N TRP A 649 33.71 7.70 -8.04
CA TRP A 649 33.09 8.93 -8.55
C TRP A 649 33.16 10.08 -7.53
N VAL A 650 33.67 11.22 -7.98
CA VAL A 650 33.81 12.46 -7.19
C VAL A 650 33.44 13.66 -8.06
N THR A 651 32.81 14.67 -7.46
CA THR A 651 32.36 15.91 -8.12
C THR A 651 33.42 16.69 -8.92
N GLN A 652 34.70 16.45 -8.66
CA GLN A 652 35.86 17.04 -9.34
C GLN A 652 36.23 16.28 -10.63
N ASN A 653 35.98 14.98 -10.68
CA ASN A 653 36.22 14.10 -11.84
C ASN A 653 34.98 14.01 -12.76
N ALA A 654 33.99 14.87 -12.52
CA ALA A 654 32.75 14.96 -13.29
C ALA A 654 33.02 15.20 -14.77
N SER A 655 32.53 14.31 -15.63
CA SER A 655 32.71 14.39 -17.09
C SER A 655 31.93 15.57 -17.70
N VAL A 656 30.83 15.98 -17.07
CA VAL A 656 29.95 17.06 -17.54
C VAL A 656 30.30 18.38 -16.86
N SER A 657 31.14 19.19 -17.52
CA SER A 657 31.54 20.53 -17.04
C SER A 657 30.81 21.66 -17.79
N SER A 658 30.04 22.48 -17.05
CA SER A 658 29.26 23.59 -17.60
C SER A 658 30.10 24.84 -17.90
N LYS A 659 30.63 24.93 -19.12
CA LYS A 659 31.42 26.09 -19.59
C LYS A 659 30.52 27.28 -19.95
N LEU A 660 30.42 28.26 -19.05
CA LEU A 660 29.78 29.56 -19.33
C LEU A 660 30.38 30.24 -20.58
N SER A 661 29.54 30.85 -21.42
CA SER A 661 30.00 31.64 -22.57
C SER A 661 30.93 32.79 -22.14
N GLN A 662 31.79 33.27 -23.04
CA GLN A 662 32.67 34.42 -22.75
C GLN A 662 31.84 35.67 -22.36
N ARG A 663 30.72 35.91 -23.05
CA ARG A 663 29.77 37.01 -22.74
C ARG A 663 29.18 36.87 -21.32
N SER A 664 28.77 35.67 -20.93
CA SER A 664 28.23 35.42 -19.59
C SER A 664 29.31 35.55 -18.51
N ARG A 665 30.56 35.15 -18.80
CA ARG A 665 31.71 35.31 -17.89
C ARG A 665 32.07 36.78 -17.67
N THR A 666 32.19 37.58 -18.73
CA THR A 666 32.55 39.02 -18.61
C THR A 666 31.45 39.83 -17.91
N LEU A 667 30.17 39.55 -18.20
CA LEU A 667 29.04 40.15 -17.46
C LEU A 667 29.05 39.75 -15.98
N SER A 668 29.34 38.48 -15.68
CA SER A 668 29.42 37.98 -14.31
C SER A 668 30.59 38.60 -13.53
N GLN A 669 31.76 38.74 -14.15
CA GLN A 669 32.92 39.42 -13.57
C GLN A 669 32.64 40.91 -13.34
N ARG A 670 32.09 41.63 -14.34
CA ARG A 670 31.69 43.05 -14.16
C ARG A 670 30.72 43.23 -13.01
N ARG A 671 29.71 42.35 -12.88
CA ARG A 671 28.75 42.39 -11.77
C ARG A 671 29.42 42.08 -10.42
N ARG A 672 30.34 41.11 -10.37
CA ARG A 672 31.05 40.72 -9.15
C ARG A 672 32.00 41.83 -8.67
N ASN A 673 32.72 42.46 -9.59
CA ASN A 673 33.60 43.59 -9.30
C ASN A 673 32.81 44.83 -8.84
N ARG A 674 31.65 45.13 -9.44
CA ARG A 674 30.78 46.22 -8.99
C ARG A 674 30.29 46.02 -7.55
N VAL A 675 29.91 44.80 -7.20
CA VAL A 675 29.48 44.44 -5.83
C VAL A 675 30.62 44.49 -4.80
N GLN A 676 31.89 44.44 -5.23
CA GLN A 676 33.05 44.65 -4.34
C GLN A 676 33.55 46.10 -4.29
N GLY A 677 33.14 46.96 -5.23
CA GLY A 677 33.72 48.31 -5.40
C GLY A 677 32.90 49.47 -4.83
N GLU A 678 31.58 49.32 -4.69
CA GLU A 678 30.70 50.37 -4.17
C GLU A 678 29.96 49.89 -2.92
N GLY A 679 30.19 50.56 -1.78
CA GLY A 679 29.17 50.60 -0.73
C GLY A 679 27.95 51.30 -1.30
N ILE A 680 26.80 50.62 -1.30
CA ILE A 680 25.56 51.18 -1.86
C ILE A 680 25.13 52.34 -0.95
N ASP A 681 25.28 53.56 -1.43
CA ASP A 681 24.79 54.75 -0.74
C ASP A 681 23.25 54.77 -0.78
N LEU A 682 22.64 54.66 0.40
CA LEU A 682 21.19 54.63 0.59
C LEU A 682 20.61 56.02 0.91
N SER A 683 21.44 57.07 0.98
CA SER A 683 21.02 58.44 1.34
C SER A 683 20.02 59.08 0.37
N GLY A 684 19.87 58.52 -0.84
CA GLY A 684 18.94 59.01 -1.86
C GLY A 684 17.57 58.32 -1.90
N GLN A 685 17.22 57.44 -0.95
CA GLN A 685 15.93 56.74 -0.93
C GLN A 685 14.81 57.47 -0.17
N ASP A 686 15.17 58.32 0.80
CA ASP A 686 14.21 59.22 1.46
C ASP A 686 14.13 60.52 0.66
N GLN A 687 13.09 60.63 -0.18
CA GLN A 687 12.80 61.83 -0.97
C GLN A 687 11.75 62.65 -0.21
N ASP A 688 12.10 63.90 0.16
CA ASP A 688 11.24 64.75 1.01
C ASP A 688 9.83 64.95 0.44
N LEU A 689 8.84 64.91 1.33
CA LEU A 689 7.41 64.80 1.02
C LEU A 689 6.72 66.09 0.53
N ASP A 690 7.47 67.17 0.29
CA ASP A 690 6.93 68.55 0.26
C ASP A 690 6.57 69.11 -1.13
N ASN A 691 6.75 68.38 -2.24
CA ASN A 691 6.33 68.87 -3.57
C ASN A 691 5.81 67.77 -4.50
N ARG A 692 4.52 67.42 -4.38
CA ARG A 692 3.81 66.64 -5.40
C ARG A 692 2.37 67.09 -5.61
N GLU A 693 2.22 68.26 -6.23
CA GLU A 693 0.97 68.58 -6.93
C GLU A 693 0.71 67.58 -8.06
N SER A 694 -0.55 67.15 -8.17
CA SER A 694 -1.22 66.68 -9.39
C SER A 694 -0.63 65.48 -10.19
N GLY A 695 -1.37 64.37 -10.17
CA GLY A 695 -2.01 63.98 -11.45
C GLY A 695 -1.60 62.71 -12.20
N LEU A 696 -0.80 61.79 -11.65
CA LEU A 696 -0.49 60.51 -12.32
C LEU A 696 -0.85 59.27 -11.48
N TRP A 697 -2.16 59.04 -11.34
CA TRP A 697 -2.74 57.76 -10.92
C TRP A 697 -3.51 57.19 -12.13
N ILE A 698 -2.99 56.13 -12.75
CA ILE A 698 -3.63 55.49 -13.91
C ILE A 698 -4.60 54.41 -13.38
N PRO A 699 -5.92 54.52 -13.59
CA PRO A 699 -6.87 53.53 -13.10
C PRO A 699 -6.73 52.18 -13.81
N ALA A 700 -6.99 51.10 -13.09
CA ALA A 700 -6.83 49.72 -13.56
C ALA A 700 -7.72 49.31 -14.76
N THR A 701 -8.62 50.18 -15.21
CA THR A 701 -9.45 49.99 -16.41
C THR A 701 -8.74 50.30 -17.73
N GLN A 702 -7.54 50.92 -17.70
CA GLN A 702 -6.77 51.26 -18.90
C GLN A 702 -5.74 50.20 -19.35
N HIS A 703 -5.80 48.99 -18.78
CA HIS A 703 -4.98 47.83 -19.18
C HIS A 703 -5.73 46.81 -20.07
N GLN A 704 -6.67 47.27 -20.89
CA GLN A 704 -7.30 46.47 -21.95
C GLN A 704 -7.28 47.21 -23.29
N GLY A 705 -6.76 46.56 -24.33
CA GLY A 705 -6.71 47.10 -25.69
C GLY A 705 -5.30 47.23 -26.26
N ASN A 706 -4.74 46.10 -26.69
CA ASN A 706 -4.01 45.99 -27.95
C ASN A 706 -3.89 44.49 -28.26
N GLY A 707 -4.76 44.01 -29.15
CA GLY A 707 -4.70 42.65 -29.67
C GLY A 707 -3.50 42.46 -30.59
N TYR A 708 -3.02 41.24 -30.67
CA TYR A 708 -2.26 40.78 -31.82
C TYR A 708 -3.24 40.04 -32.71
N ASP A 709 -3.60 40.65 -33.83
CA ASP A 709 -4.31 39.97 -34.91
C ASP A 709 -3.28 39.23 -35.79
N ASP A 710 -3.57 37.97 -36.09
CA ASP A 710 -2.88 37.19 -37.14
C ASP A 710 -3.58 37.46 -38.48
N GLU A 711 -2.86 37.94 -39.50
CA GLU A 711 -3.27 37.85 -40.91
C GLU A 711 -2.07 37.62 -41.85
N ASP A 712 -2.22 36.63 -42.73
CA ASP A 712 -1.45 36.43 -43.97
C ASP A 712 -2.23 37.08 -45.16
N ASP A 713 -1.75 37.22 -46.41
CA ASP A 713 -0.67 36.48 -47.07
C ASP A 713 -0.10 37.21 -48.32
N ILE A 714 1.02 36.69 -48.85
CA ILE A 714 1.48 36.65 -50.26
C ILE A 714 1.05 37.76 -51.28
N HIS A 715 2.02 38.45 -51.92
CA HIS A 715 2.51 38.20 -53.32
C HIS A 715 3.29 39.40 -53.95
N SER A 716 4.50 39.18 -54.51
CA SER A 716 4.94 39.71 -55.85
C SER A 716 6.42 39.44 -56.27
N THR A 717 6.59 38.40 -57.10
CA THR A 717 7.32 38.42 -58.41
C THR A 717 8.82 38.84 -58.44
N ILE A 718 9.78 37.92 -58.45
CA ILE A 718 10.37 37.17 -59.60
C ILE A 718 11.16 38.01 -60.63
N THR A 719 12.49 37.86 -60.62
CA THR A 719 13.49 37.78 -61.73
C THR A 719 14.89 37.78 -61.05
N SER A 720 15.95 37.09 -61.48
CA SER A 720 16.23 36.33 -62.72
C SER A 720 17.35 35.29 -62.52
N GLU A 721 17.49 34.39 -63.49
CA GLU A 721 18.68 33.57 -63.85
C GLU A 721 19.09 32.31 -63.06
N HIS A 722 19.95 31.54 -63.74
CA HIS A 722 20.01 30.07 -63.78
C HIS A 722 21.36 29.64 -64.38
N ARG A 723 21.75 28.34 -64.25
CA ARG A 723 23.09 27.74 -64.51
C ARG A 723 24.21 28.10 -63.50
N GLY A 724 25.18 27.23 -63.22
CA GLY A 724 25.29 25.79 -63.55
C GLY A 724 26.70 25.28 -63.89
N ARG A 725 27.15 24.29 -63.10
CA ARG A 725 28.03 23.14 -63.42
C ARG A 725 29.55 23.29 -63.69
N GLU A 726 30.22 22.21 -63.30
CA GLU A 726 31.51 21.62 -63.73
C GLU A 726 32.79 22.41 -63.38
N ASP A 727 33.67 21.93 -62.50
CA ASP A 727 34.47 20.66 -62.44
C ASP A 727 35.80 20.76 -63.22
N GLU A 728 36.93 20.68 -62.51
CA GLU A 728 38.03 19.73 -62.77
C GLU A 728 39.31 20.02 -61.95
N ARG A 729 39.79 18.99 -61.23
CA ARG A 729 41.13 18.38 -61.34
C ARG A 729 41.14 17.12 -60.44
N ALA A 730 41.00 15.90 -60.97
CA ALA A 730 41.95 15.13 -61.80
C ALA A 730 43.22 14.71 -60.99
N LEU A 731 43.63 13.44 -60.91
CA LEU A 731 43.22 12.19 -61.59
C LEU A 731 43.70 10.97 -60.77
N ALA A 732 42.91 9.89 -60.74
CA ALA A 732 43.34 8.48 -60.80
C ALA A 732 42.10 7.57 -60.92
#